data_AF-A0A6A5A332-F1
#
_entry.id   AF-A0A6A5A332-F1
#
_cell.length_a   1.000
_cell.length_b   1.000
_cell.length_c   1.000
_cell.angle_alpha   90.00
_cell.angle_beta   90.00
_cell.angle_gamma   90.00
#
_symmetry.space_group_name_H-M   'P 1'
#
loop_
_entity.id
_entity.type
_entity.pdbx_description
1 polymer ?
#
loop_
_entity_poly.entity_id
_entity_poly.type
_entity_poly.pdbx_seq_one_letter_code
_entity_poly.pdbx_strand_id
1 'polypeptide(L)'
;MPSYPLWSSDWEVVEHGVLLLWRDVWDHLQGPNEDLSSLARFTANSKMWTTLSSLLGCAHPRVELAVVHCLSGLFSWQTQLSQLKSHIQLQESLVATHCIENLCVKLISPYDMANPTARETQELVALTMINICKASHHVDRVCAAGAMDAFAFLVLQDEPLRLNVESSDMFDHVHRMQEASLQCITLCVEHSMACLEDFDHTDILVHVLAHYVLDHHRNSPRRAQVGMTLLASCMNHQPLICRLLIHHGLLQALTSMLQASVHLQLLALEALKYLLTCKSKHDNNIPRETVAHLRMSGGLIYLAWLACAHANSNVERAATNVFAALVQWAQASDGGAVLTQDLVEQGCLLLLVQRQDSPIWLWLLAQLSGEDSSNHLVSAAVRSTNDLLRTNVIVGLCAMTKLTMASSDEWWPSIQSVLMDSSNSAIWRHVLRVLIELCCPVTIKSTCHHDHPNVVPRLPLPFLHGSLLTLTWPSQTKSVSKSAMMQNSAAVATMLYADATCATIPMPHGIPSHCMEYFLQMCQRTTASPVSRVEAMDCADLLDLASIAQKMGMLALLSSVEDALKVQYFPHQVARVLRDAVSMRIPSVVLICLHAMQSLPSPTTADDDDATALACLVVTILARFALIVVACAGFPFFLQLFASEQEDGDVTLANKLGFHANVLETVTCTLLAVLLTMLLFAGSIVSNSLEVYAIKQHNCGATWLDAFRETQVYHNFTHDRLPTLRTLIFGPLTEEFAFRSCMLPLLMDAGWSVSTTIFASPLAFGVAHVHHLIDHIRSGRPVRTAVAIVVFQLLYTTVFGIFASFVFLRTGHFYAVVGVHSFCNLMGFPDLSFLNADHPLYRFQPLILGTYIAGIAAFSTALFPLTGVFPSLYWPSSS
;
A
#
# COMPACT_ATOMS: atom_id res chain seq x y z
N MET A 1 -60.45 -25.97 28.01
CA MET A 1 -61.07 -24.99 27.08
C MET A 1 -59.98 -24.38 26.23
N PRO A 2 -60.24 -24.00 24.97
CA PRO A 2 -60.94 -24.70 23.91
C PRO A 2 -59.95 -25.22 22.84
N SER A 3 -60.35 -26.27 22.15
CA SER A 3 -59.72 -26.78 20.92
C SER A 3 -59.86 -25.73 19.80
N TYR A 4 -58.76 -25.12 19.38
CA TYR A 4 -58.72 -24.28 18.17
C TYR A 4 -58.38 -25.15 16.95
N PRO A 5 -59.08 -24.99 15.81
CA PRO A 5 -58.86 -25.79 14.61
C PRO A 5 -57.67 -25.23 13.82
N LEU A 6 -56.67 -26.09 13.63
CA LEU A 6 -55.39 -25.86 12.95
C LEU A 6 -55.52 -25.81 11.42
N TRP A 7 -56.08 -24.77 10.79
CA TRP A 7 -55.94 -24.62 9.33
C TRP A 7 -55.82 -23.14 8.91
N SER A 8 -54.68 -22.84 8.27
CA SER A 8 -54.30 -21.66 7.46
C SER A 8 -53.93 -20.31 8.11
N SER A 9 -53.86 -20.19 9.44
CA SER A 9 -53.38 -18.96 10.13
C SER A 9 -52.28 -19.20 11.19
N ASP A 10 -51.76 -20.43 11.29
CA ASP A 10 -50.98 -20.86 12.47
C ASP A 10 -49.45 -20.64 12.34
N TRP A 11 -48.91 -20.47 11.13
CA TRP A 11 -47.47 -20.31 10.95
C TRP A 11 -46.93 -18.98 11.44
N GLU A 12 -47.70 -17.90 11.34
CA GLU A 12 -47.34 -16.59 11.92
C GLU A 12 -47.31 -16.66 13.45
N VAL A 13 -48.20 -17.45 14.06
CA VAL A 13 -48.22 -17.68 15.51
C VAL A 13 -46.99 -18.49 15.93
N VAL A 14 -46.61 -19.50 15.16
CA VAL A 14 -45.39 -20.29 15.40
C VAL A 14 -44.13 -19.43 15.23
N GLU A 15 -44.03 -18.65 14.16
CA GLU A 15 -42.95 -17.70 13.92
C GLU A 15 -42.81 -16.71 15.08
N HIS A 16 -43.92 -16.06 15.46
CA HIS A 16 -43.96 -15.13 16.58
C HIS A 16 -43.56 -15.81 17.90
N GLY A 17 -44.02 -17.03 18.14
CA GLY A 17 -43.65 -17.83 19.32
C GLY A 17 -42.15 -18.12 19.39
N VAL A 18 -41.51 -18.45 18.26
CA VAL A 18 -40.06 -18.67 18.18
C VAL A 18 -39.28 -17.37 18.46
N LEU A 19 -39.73 -16.25 17.89
CA LEU A 19 -39.08 -14.95 18.11
C LEU A 19 -39.24 -14.45 19.55
N LEU A 20 -40.39 -14.68 20.17
CA LEU A 20 -40.61 -14.39 21.60
C LEU A 20 -39.73 -15.25 22.49
N LEU A 21 -39.62 -16.56 22.19
CA LEU A 21 -38.69 -17.44 22.89
C LEU A 21 -37.26 -16.93 22.78
N TRP A 22 -36.82 -16.53 21.58
CA TRP A 22 -35.49 -15.98 21.37
C TRP A 22 -35.26 -14.71 22.20
N ARG A 23 -36.17 -13.75 22.12
CA ARG A 23 -36.11 -12.51 22.92
C ARG A 23 -36.00 -12.82 24.41
N ASP A 24 -36.86 -13.69 24.92
CA ASP A 24 -36.88 -14.03 26.33
C ASP A 24 -35.56 -14.70 26.76
N VAL A 25 -35.01 -15.63 25.97
CA VAL A 25 -33.70 -16.25 26.24
C VAL A 25 -32.57 -15.21 26.18
N TRP A 26 -32.61 -14.31 25.20
CA TRP A 26 -31.61 -13.26 25.01
C TRP A 26 -31.58 -12.25 26.16
N ASP A 27 -32.73 -11.77 26.60
CA ASP A 27 -32.86 -10.83 27.73
C ASP A 27 -32.27 -11.44 29.02
N HIS A 28 -32.46 -12.75 29.23
CA HIS A 28 -31.86 -13.46 30.35
C HIS A 28 -30.34 -13.60 30.25
N LEU A 29 -29.79 -13.80 29.05
CA LEU A 29 -28.35 -13.87 28.82
C LEU A 29 -27.65 -12.53 29.04
N GLN A 30 -28.34 -11.41 28.77
CA GLN A 30 -27.82 -10.04 29.00
C GLN A 30 -28.04 -9.52 30.43
N GLY A 31 -29.02 -10.06 31.14
CA GLY A 31 -29.44 -9.56 32.46
C GLY A 31 -28.35 -9.61 33.54
N PRO A 32 -28.35 -8.67 34.49
CA PRO A 32 -27.47 -8.71 35.65
C PRO A 32 -27.97 -9.77 36.66
N ASN A 33 -27.45 -10.99 36.54
CA ASN A 33 -27.24 -11.97 37.61
C ASN A 33 -28.37 -12.28 38.63
N GLU A 34 -29.66 -12.20 38.30
CA GLU A 34 -30.71 -12.32 39.34
C GLU A 34 -31.75 -13.46 39.26
N ASP A 35 -31.68 -14.43 38.34
CA ASP A 35 -32.55 -15.61 38.50
C ASP A 35 -32.00 -16.92 37.87
N LEU A 36 -31.08 -17.58 38.58
CA LEU A 36 -30.56 -18.91 38.21
C LEU A 36 -31.70 -19.96 38.03
N SER A 37 -32.87 -19.72 38.63
CA SER A 37 -34.04 -20.60 38.59
C SER A 37 -34.80 -20.59 37.26
N SER A 38 -34.77 -19.49 36.51
CA SER A 38 -35.42 -19.39 35.18
C SER A 38 -34.51 -19.95 34.10
N LEU A 39 -33.20 -19.71 34.18
CA LEU A 39 -32.23 -20.25 33.22
C LEU A 39 -32.05 -21.77 33.38
N ALA A 40 -32.14 -22.29 34.60
CA ALA A 40 -32.23 -23.73 34.85
C ALA A 40 -33.47 -24.38 34.21
N ARG A 41 -34.59 -23.66 34.07
CA ARG A 41 -35.76 -24.15 33.34
C ARG A 41 -35.49 -24.27 31.85
N PHE A 42 -34.75 -23.33 31.27
CA PHE A 42 -34.36 -23.41 29.86
C PHE A 42 -33.36 -24.53 29.59
N THR A 43 -32.31 -24.67 30.40
CA THR A 43 -31.31 -25.74 30.21
C THR A 43 -31.87 -27.14 30.46
N ALA A 44 -32.85 -27.30 31.35
CA ALA A 44 -33.49 -28.58 31.65
C ALA A 44 -34.60 -29.00 30.66
N ASN A 45 -35.12 -28.08 29.83
CA ASN A 45 -36.24 -28.37 28.95
C ASN A 45 -35.79 -28.90 27.57
N SER A 46 -35.28 -30.13 27.54
CA SER A 46 -34.84 -30.79 26.30
C SER A 46 -35.94 -30.86 25.24
N LYS A 47 -37.20 -31.07 25.66
CA LYS A 47 -38.35 -31.15 24.74
C LYS A 47 -38.53 -29.87 23.92
N MET A 48 -38.36 -28.71 24.55
CA MET A 48 -38.44 -27.41 23.89
C MET A 48 -37.37 -27.29 22.81
N TRP A 49 -36.12 -27.63 23.13
CA TRP A 49 -35.00 -27.57 22.19
C TRP A 49 -35.14 -28.56 21.02
N THR A 50 -35.58 -29.80 21.29
CA THR A 50 -35.92 -30.74 20.19
C THR A 50 -37.05 -30.21 19.31
N THR A 51 -38.05 -29.56 19.90
CA THR A 51 -39.17 -28.98 19.12
C THR A 51 -38.65 -27.83 18.25
N LEU A 52 -37.88 -26.91 18.83
CA LEU A 52 -37.27 -25.79 18.10
C LEU A 52 -36.41 -26.29 16.94
N SER A 53 -35.57 -27.30 17.18
CA SER A 53 -34.72 -27.89 16.14
C SER A 53 -35.54 -28.57 15.04
N SER A 54 -36.62 -29.30 15.39
CA SER A 54 -37.49 -29.95 14.40
C SER A 54 -38.24 -28.99 13.48
N LEU A 55 -38.46 -27.74 13.92
CA LEU A 55 -39.10 -26.71 13.09
C LEU A 55 -38.23 -26.28 11.90
N LEU A 56 -36.93 -26.59 11.91
CA LEU A 56 -36.03 -26.30 10.80
C LEU A 56 -36.41 -27.05 9.50
N GLY A 57 -37.18 -28.14 9.62
CA GLY A 57 -37.71 -28.93 8.49
C GLY A 57 -39.20 -28.71 8.21
N CYS A 58 -39.81 -27.63 8.70
CA CYS A 58 -41.25 -27.40 8.55
C CYS A 58 -41.69 -26.95 7.13
N ALA A 59 -40.74 -26.70 6.23
CA ALA A 59 -40.96 -26.24 4.85
C ALA A 59 -41.66 -24.86 4.75
N HIS A 60 -41.69 -24.08 5.83
CA HIS A 60 -42.22 -22.72 5.85
C HIS A 60 -41.07 -21.69 6.02
N PRO A 61 -40.70 -20.93 4.97
CA PRO A 61 -39.46 -20.13 4.95
C PRO A 61 -39.28 -19.16 6.12
N ARG A 62 -40.35 -18.49 6.56
CA ARG A 62 -40.26 -17.52 7.68
C ARG A 62 -40.05 -18.17 9.04
N VAL A 63 -40.65 -19.34 9.25
CA VAL A 63 -40.52 -20.06 10.53
C VAL A 63 -39.13 -20.67 10.59
N GLU A 64 -38.65 -21.25 9.50
CA GLU A 64 -37.28 -21.74 9.39
C GLU A 64 -36.27 -20.61 9.61
N LEU A 65 -36.44 -19.46 8.97
CA LEU A 65 -35.57 -18.29 9.17
C LEU A 65 -35.56 -17.83 10.65
N ALA A 66 -36.73 -17.73 11.30
CA ALA A 66 -36.83 -17.35 12.71
C ALA A 66 -36.12 -18.34 13.63
N VAL A 67 -36.23 -19.64 13.36
CA VAL A 67 -35.52 -20.70 14.09
C VAL A 67 -34.02 -20.54 13.91
N VAL A 68 -33.54 -20.33 12.68
CA VAL A 68 -32.10 -20.18 12.40
C VAL A 68 -31.54 -18.90 13.02
N HIS A 69 -32.27 -17.79 13.06
CA HIS A 69 -31.85 -16.59 13.80
C HIS A 69 -31.66 -16.86 15.30
N CYS A 70 -32.60 -17.60 15.90
CA CYS A 70 -32.49 -18.01 17.30
C CYS A 70 -31.23 -18.87 17.51
N LEU A 71 -31.01 -19.89 16.67
CA LEU A 71 -29.83 -20.76 16.76
C LEU A 71 -28.52 -20.01 16.51
N SER A 72 -28.45 -19.18 15.46
CA SER A 72 -27.28 -18.37 15.14
C SER A 72 -26.92 -17.41 16.26
N GLY A 73 -27.92 -16.81 16.92
CA GLY A 73 -27.72 -15.95 18.08
C GLY A 73 -27.12 -16.73 19.26
N LEU A 74 -27.65 -17.91 19.54
CA LEU A 74 -27.19 -18.79 20.62
C LEU A 74 -25.79 -19.36 20.41
N PHE A 75 -25.38 -19.63 19.17
CA PHE A 75 -24.04 -20.10 18.87
C PHE A 75 -23.03 -18.97 18.59
N SER A 76 -23.49 -17.70 18.49
CA SER A 76 -22.58 -16.57 18.31
C SER A 76 -21.69 -16.35 19.53
N TRP A 77 -20.38 -16.23 19.32
CA TRP A 77 -19.40 -16.07 20.40
C TRP A 77 -19.39 -14.61 20.89
N GLN A 78 -19.82 -14.37 22.13
CA GLN A 78 -19.79 -13.04 22.73
C GLN A 78 -19.01 -13.06 24.04
N THR A 79 -17.79 -12.52 23.99
CA THR A 79 -16.86 -12.43 25.13
C THR A 79 -17.33 -11.46 26.23
N GLN A 80 -18.39 -10.69 25.98
CA GLN A 80 -18.91 -9.65 26.88
C GLN A 80 -20.17 -10.05 27.67
N LEU A 81 -20.65 -11.31 27.54
CA LEU A 81 -21.84 -11.76 28.26
C LEU A 81 -21.57 -11.91 29.77
N SER A 82 -22.46 -11.36 30.58
CA SER A 82 -22.43 -11.44 32.05
C SER A 82 -22.52 -12.89 32.56
N GLN A 83 -23.15 -13.79 31.80
CA GLN A 83 -23.41 -15.19 32.17
C GLN A 83 -22.81 -16.25 31.22
N LEU A 84 -21.52 -16.17 30.93
CA LEU A 84 -20.82 -17.06 30.00
C LEU A 84 -21.00 -18.58 30.30
N LYS A 85 -21.00 -18.98 31.58
CA LYS A 85 -21.16 -20.41 31.96
C LYS A 85 -22.53 -20.98 31.57
N SER A 86 -23.58 -20.20 31.79
CA SER A 86 -24.94 -20.63 31.48
C SER A 86 -25.22 -20.64 29.98
N HIS A 87 -24.58 -19.72 29.24
CA HIS A 87 -24.60 -19.72 27.78
C HIS A 87 -24.03 -21.02 27.20
N ILE A 88 -22.86 -21.46 27.69
CA ILE A 88 -22.24 -22.74 27.28
C ILE A 88 -23.13 -23.93 27.66
N GLN A 89 -23.76 -23.93 28.84
CA GLN A 89 -24.69 -25.00 29.23
C GLN A 89 -25.90 -25.10 28.30
N LEU A 90 -26.42 -23.97 27.81
CA LEU A 90 -27.55 -23.94 26.90
C LEU A 90 -27.15 -24.42 25.49
N GLN A 91 -25.95 -24.05 25.02
CA GLN A 91 -25.35 -24.62 23.81
C GLN A 91 -25.22 -26.14 23.91
N GLU A 92 -24.71 -26.66 25.04
CA GLU A 92 -24.63 -28.10 25.29
C GLU A 92 -26.00 -28.79 25.28
N SER A 93 -27.03 -28.19 25.89
CA SER A 93 -28.40 -28.73 25.85
C SER A 93 -28.95 -28.80 24.42
N LEU A 94 -28.65 -27.81 23.57
CA LEU A 94 -29.04 -27.80 22.16
C LEU A 94 -28.28 -28.85 21.35
N VAL A 95 -26.96 -28.95 21.51
CA VAL A 95 -26.12 -29.92 20.81
C VAL A 95 -26.41 -31.36 21.28
N ALA A 96 -26.91 -31.55 22.52
CA ALA A 96 -27.38 -32.84 23.00
C ALA A 96 -28.71 -33.29 22.35
N THR A 97 -29.38 -32.41 21.60
CA THR A 97 -30.50 -32.76 20.71
C THR A 97 -30.01 -32.99 19.28
N HIS A 98 -30.90 -33.32 18.33
CA HIS A 98 -30.57 -33.46 16.91
C HIS A 98 -30.34 -32.13 16.16
N CYS A 99 -29.77 -31.13 16.85
CA CYS A 99 -29.63 -29.78 16.32
C CYS A 99 -28.63 -29.72 15.16
N ILE A 100 -27.47 -30.37 15.33
CA ILE A 100 -26.41 -30.39 14.31
C ILE A 100 -26.89 -31.16 13.08
N GLU A 101 -27.53 -32.31 13.27
CA GLU A 101 -28.07 -33.14 12.19
C GLU A 101 -29.13 -32.37 11.39
N ASN A 102 -30.05 -31.69 12.07
CA ASN A 102 -31.08 -30.89 11.40
C ASN A 102 -30.47 -29.71 10.63
N LEU A 103 -29.44 -29.04 11.17
CA LEU A 103 -28.71 -27.98 10.47
C LEU A 103 -28.00 -28.53 9.22
N CYS A 104 -27.36 -29.70 9.31
CA CYS A 104 -26.69 -30.34 8.18
C CYS A 104 -27.69 -30.75 7.09
N VAL A 105 -28.82 -31.34 7.47
CA VAL A 105 -29.90 -31.67 6.53
C VAL A 105 -30.44 -30.41 5.86
N LYS A 106 -30.63 -29.32 6.62
CA LYS A 106 -31.11 -28.06 6.05
C LYS A 106 -30.11 -27.49 5.06
N LEU A 107 -28.82 -27.52 5.39
CA LEU A 107 -27.72 -26.99 4.59
C LEU A 107 -27.65 -27.61 3.17
N ILE A 108 -27.98 -28.89 3.03
CA ILE A 108 -27.99 -29.60 1.73
C ILE A 108 -29.38 -29.74 1.11
N SER A 109 -30.45 -29.37 1.83
CA SER A 109 -31.82 -29.52 1.33
C SER A 109 -32.07 -28.63 0.12
N PRO A 110 -32.81 -29.11 -0.91
CA PRO A 110 -33.15 -28.28 -2.05
C PRO A 110 -34.06 -27.12 -1.63
N TYR A 111 -33.77 -25.92 -2.12
CA TYR A 111 -34.55 -24.72 -1.85
C TYR A 111 -34.71 -23.88 -3.13
N ASP A 112 -35.70 -22.99 -3.12
CA ASP A 112 -35.91 -22.05 -4.21
C ASP A 112 -34.87 -20.92 -4.13
N MET A 113 -33.89 -20.96 -5.04
CA MET A 113 -32.84 -19.95 -5.16
C MET A 113 -33.37 -18.56 -5.52
N ALA A 114 -34.57 -18.46 -6.13
CA ALA A 114 -35.19 -17.17 -6.41
C ALA A 114 -35.79 -16.52 -5.15
N ASN A 115 -36.08 -17.32 -4.11
CA ASN A 115 -36.63 -16.81 -2.85
C ASN A 115 -35.53 -16.24 -1.96
N PRO A 116 -35.53 -14.92 -1.66
CA PRO A 116 -34.48 -14.30 -0.84
C PRO A 116 -34.47 -14.83 0.60
N THR A 117 -35.63 -15.12 1.19
CA THR A 117 -35.74 -15.67 2.55
C THR A 117 -35.10 -17.05 2.64
N ALA A 118 -35.26 -17.88 1.60
CA ALA A 118 -34.66 -19.21 1.56
C ALA A 118 -33.13 -19.14 1.43
N ARG A 119 -32.61 -18.22 0.59
CA ARG A 119 -31.16 -17.93 0.49
C ARG A 119 -30.59 -17.44 1.82
N GLU A 120 -31.25 -16.48 2.45
CA GLU A 120 -30.84 -15.95 3.76
C GLU A 120 -30.84 -17.03 4.84
N THR A 121 -31.86 -17.90 4.85
CA THR A 121 -31.91 -19.05 5.77
C THR A 121 -30.70 -19.96 5.60
N GLN A 122 -30.34 -20.31 4.36
CA GLN A 122 -29.16 -21.15 4.08
C GLN A 122 -27.86 -20.47 4.50
N GLU A 123 -27.70 -19.18 4.22
CA GLU A 123 -26.51 -18.44 4.62
C GLU A 123 -26.32 -18.41 6.13
N LEU A 124 -27.42 -18.23 6.86
CA LEU A 124 -27.41 -18.18 8.30
C LEU A 124 -27.20 -19.57 8.93
N VAL A 125 -27.69 -20.64 8.31
CA VAL A 125 -27.37 -22.03 8.70
C VAL A 125 -25.86 -22.26 8.56
N ALA A 126 -25.26 -21.88 7.43
CA ALA A 126 -23.82 -22.03 7.20
C ALA A 126 -22.99 -21.23 8.24
N LEU A 127 -23.39 -19.99 8.53
CA LEU A 127 -22.75 -19.17 9.57
C LEU A 127 -22.88 -19.79 10.97
N THR A 128 -24.05 -20.35 11.28
CA THR A 128 -24.29 -21.06 12.55
C THR A 128 -23.36 -22.27 12.67
N MET A 129 -23.21 -23.05 11.59
CA MET A 129 -22.29 -24.19 11.55
C MET A 129 -20.83 -23.77 11.73
N ILE A 130 -20.38 -22.66 11.13
CA ILE A 130 -19.04 -22.10 11.36
C ILE A 130 -18.84 -21.81 12.85
N ASN A 131 -19.82 -21.17 13.50
CA ASN A 131 -19.72 -20.81 14.91
C ASN A 131 -19.71 -22.04 15.83
N ILE A 132 -20.46 -23.10 15.48
CA ILE A 132 -20.38 -24.40 16.17
C ILE A 132 -19.00 -25.02 16.01
N CYS A 133 -18.43 -25.01 14.79
CA CYS A 133 -17.11 -25.61 14.51
C CYS A 133 -15.95 -24.86 15.18
N LYS A 134 -16.08 -23.54 15.41
CA LYS A 134 -15.08 -22.76 16.19
C LYS A 134 -14.94 -23.23 17.64
N ALA A 135 -15.97 -23.86 18.19
CA ALA A 135 -15.94 -24.43 19.52
C ALA A 135 -15.37 -25.86 19.46
N SER A 136 -14.09 -26.01 19.80
CA SER A 136 -13.36 -27.29 19.67
C SER A 136 -14.03 -28.51 20.32
N HIS A 137 -14.80 -28.32 21.40
CA HIS A 137 -15.51 -29.40 22.11
C HIS A 137 -16.78 -29.90 21.39
N HIS A 138 -17.26 -29.19 20.36
CA HIS A 138 -18.38 -29.62 19.54
C HIS A 138 -17.95 -30.38 18.28
N VAL A 139 -16.69 -30.26 17.85
CA VAL A 139 -16.19 -30.79 16.57
C VAL A 139 -16.40 -32.30 16.44
N ASP A 140 -16.13 -33.08 17.49
CA ASP A 140 -16.34 -34.54 17.44
C ASP A 140 -17.82 -34.90 17.23
N ARG A 141 -18.75 -34.11 17.77
CA ARG A 141 -20.20 -34.29 17.54
C ARG A 141 -20.61 -33.83 16.14
N VAL A 142 -19.97 -32.80 15.60
CA VAL A 142 -20.16 -32.34 14.22
C VAL A 142 -19.73 -33.43 13.22
N CYS A 143 -18.55 -34.02 13.41
CA CYS A 143 -18.09 -35.11 12.55
C CYS A 143 -18.99 -36.35 12.70
N ALA A 144 -19.37 -36.72 13.93
CA ALA A 144 -20.30 -37.85 14.17
C ALA A 144 -21.71 -37.66 13.59
N ALA A 145 -22.14 -36.41 13.39
CA ALA A 145 -23.43 -36.07 12.76
C ALA A 145 -23.44 -36.22 11.23
N GLY A 146 -22.31 -36.58 10.61
CA GLY A 146 -22.18 -36.66 9.14
C GLY A 146 -22.06 -35.29 8.47
N ALA A 147 -21.68 -34.25 9.21
CA ALA A 147 -21.56 -32.89 8.67
C ALA A 147 -20.46 -32.77 7.59
N MET A 148 -19.41 -33.60 7.68
CA MET A 148 -18.30 -33.59 6.72
C MET A 148 -18.76 -33.91 5.30
N ASP A 149 -19.66 -34.89 5.13
CA ASP A 149 -20.23 -35.23 3.82
C ASP A 149 -21.11 -34.09 3.28
N ALA A 150 -21.84 -33.40 4.16
CA ALA A 150 -22.66 -32.25 3.78
C ALA A 150 -21.81 -31.08 3.28
N PHE A 151 -20.72 -30.76 4.00
CA PHE A 151 -19.78 -29.72 3.57
C PHE A 151 -19.06 -30.12 2.28
N ALA A 152 -18.63 -31.38 2.18
CA ALA A 152 -18.00 -31.95 1.00
C ALA A 152 -18.89 -31.82 -0.23
N PHE A 153 -20.15 -32.20 -0.10
CA PHE A 153 -21.14 -32.09 -1.16
C PHE A 153 -21.25 -30.66 -1.68
N LEU A 154 -21.37 -29.65 -0.79
CA LEU A 154 -21.47 -28.25 -1.20
C LEU A 154 -20.20 -27.75 -1.90
N VAL A 155 -19.02 -28.14 -1.44
CA VAL A 155 -17.74 -27.75 -2.06
C VAL A 155 -17.60 -28.36 -3.46
N LEU A 156 -18.03 -29.61 -3.64
CA LEU A 156 -17.91 -30.34 -4.92
C LEU A 156 -19.01 -29.99 -5.93
N GLN A 157 -19.95 -29.10 -5.60
CA GLN A 157 -20.96 -28.65 -6.58
C GLN A 157 -20.30 -27.83 -7.71
N ASP A 158 -20.59 -28.21 -8.96
CA ASP A 158 -20.15 -27.50 -10.16
C ASP A 158 -20.60 -26.02 -10.12
N GLU A 159 -19.68 -25.09 -10.43
CA GLU A 159 -20.02 -23.67 -10.49
C GLU A 159 -21.16 -23.40 -11.50
N PRO A 160 -22.12 -22.52 -11.16
CA PRO A 160 -23.31 -22.26 -11.96
C PRO A 160 -23.04 -21.64 -13.35
N LEU A 161 -21.80 -21.50 -13.81
CA LEU A 161 -21.50 -21.18 -15.22
C LEU A 161 -21.97 -22.29 -16.20
N ARG A 162 -22.33 -23.49 -15.71
CA ARG A 162 -22.92 -24.60 -16.49
C ARG A 162 -24.46 -24.64 -16.47
N LEU A 163 -25.10 -23.92 -15.57
CA LEU A 163 -26.55 -23.82 -15.47
C LEU A 163 -26.91 -22.37 -15.80
N ASN A 164 -27.76 -22.10 -16.80
CA ASN A 164 -28.11 -20.75 -17.23
C ASN A 164 -28.69 -19.87 -16.08
N VAL A 165 -27.84 -19.32 -15.21
CA VAL A 165 -28.24 -18.48 -14.07
C VAL A 165 -28.23 -17.03 -14.54
N GLU A 166 -29.41 -16.42 -14.51
CA GLU A 166 -29.70 -15.11 -15.12
C GLU A 166 -29.31 -13.90 -14.24
N SER A 167 -28.84 -14.11 -13.00
CA SER A 167 -28.56 -13.00 -12.04
C SER A 167 -27.25 -13.14 -11.25
N SER A 168 -26.57 -12.01 -11.01
CA SER A 168 -25.30 -11.91 -10.24
C SER A 168 -25.46 -12.39 -8.79
N ASP A 169 -26.57 -12.06 -8.13
CA ASP A 169 -26.79 -12.36 -6.72
C ASP A 169 -26.86 -13.87 -6.40
N MET A 170 -27.29 -14.69 -7.36
CA MET A 170 -27.35 -16.14 -7.20
C MET A 170 -25.96 -16.78 -7.28
N PHE A 171 -25.08 -16.21 -8.12
CA PHE A 171 -23.69 -16.64 -8.25
C PHE A 171 -22.90 -16.37 -6.96
N ASP A 172 -23.05 -15.17 -6.40
CA ASP A 172 -22.41 -14.77 -5.14
C ASP A 172 -22.88 -15.59 -3.94
N HIS A 173 -24.15 -16.04 -3.95
CA HIS A 173 -24.69 -16.91 -2.91
C HIS A 173 -24.02 -18.29 -2.90
N VAL A 174 -23.89 -18.94 -4.07
CA VAL A 174 -23.23 -20.26 -4.17
C VAL A 174 -21.77 -20.17 -3.69
N HIS A 175 -21.05 -19.12 -4.08
CA HIS A 175 -19.68 -18.91 -3.61
C HIS A 175 -19.58 -18.75 -2.09
N ARG A 176 -20.48 -17.98 -1.47
CA ARG A 176 -20.51 -17.84 -0.01
C ARG A 176 -20.78 -19.17 0.70
N MET A 177 -21.62 -20.03 0.13
CA MET A 177 -21.90 -21.36 0.68
C MET A 177 -20.72 -22.32 0.55
N GLN A 178 -20.02 -22.30 -0.58
CA GLN A 178 -18.79 -23.08 -0.73
C GLN A 178 -17.68 -22.60 0.20
N GLU A 179 -17.50 -21.27 0.33
CA GLU A 179 -16.50 -20.69 1.24
C GLU A 179 -16.79 -21.05 2.70
N ALA A 180 -18.04 -20.91 3.13
CA ALA A 180 -18.45 -21.26 4.49
C ALA A 180 -18.23 -22.75 4.78
N SER A 181 -18.53 -23.62 3.80
CA SER A 181 -18.31 -25.07 3.92
C SER A 181 -16.82 -25.42 4.05
N LEU A 182 -15.96 -24.79 3.24
CA LEU A 182 -14.51 -24.96 3.36
C LEU A 182 -13.97 -24.50 4.72
N GLN A 183 -14.49 -23.39 5.25
CA GLN A 183 -14.12 -22.93 6.59
C GLN A 183 -14.54 -23.93 7.68
N CYS A 184 -15.76 -24.50 7.60
CA CYS A 184 -16.20 -25.55 8.52
C CYS A 184 -15.28 -26.78 8.47
N ILE A 185 -14.95 -27.27 7.28
CA ILE A 185 -14.03 -28.41 7.10
C ILE A 185 -12.66 -28.07 7.71
N THR A 186 -12.13 -26.87 7.46
CA THR A 186 -10.84 -26.42 7.99
C THR A 186 -10.83 -26.45 9.52
N LEU A 187 -11.85 -25.87 10.16
CA LEU A 187 -12.00 -25.86 11.62
C LEU A 187 -12.14 -27.27 12.20
N CYS A 188 -12.85 -28.17 11.52
CA CYS A 188 -12.98 -29.55 11.96
C CYS A 188 -11.63 -30.28 11.90
N VAL A 189 -10.88 -30.13 10.80
CA VAL A 189 -9.55 -30.75 10.63
C VAL A 189 -8.55 -30.22 11.64
N GLU A 190 -8.55 -28.91 11.93
CA GLU A 190 -7.65 -28.30 12.93
C GLU A 190 -7.86 -28.84 14.35
N HIS A 191 -9.08 -29.25 14.68
CA HIS A 191 -9.46 -29.69 16.02
C HIS A 191 -9.51 -31.21 16.18
N SER A 192 -9.90 -31.98 15.15
CA SER A 192 -10.05 -33.43 15.22
C SER A 192 -9.54 -34.12 13.96
N MET A 193 -8.49 -34.93 14.12
CA MET A 193 -7.86 -35.66 13.00
C MET A 193 -8.71 -36.81 12.46
N ALA A 194 -9.61 -37.36 13.28
CA ALA A 194 -10.48 -38.47 12.91
C ALA A 194 -11.39 -38.12 11.72
N CYS A 195 -11.75 -36.84 11.58
CA CYS A 195 -12.63 -36.39 10.50
C CYS A 195 -12.03 -36.64 9.11
N LEU A 196 -10.70 -36.80 8.95
CA LEU A 196 -10.07 -37.17 7.66
C LEU A 196 -10.25 -38.65 7.29
N GLU A 197 -10.54 -39.52 8.27
CA GLU A 197 -10.82 -40.95 8.04
C GLU A 197 -12.26 -41.17 7.58
N ASP A 198 -13.15 -40.23 7.89
CA ASP A 198 -14.61 -40.36 7.73
C ASP A 198 -15.14 -40.00 6.33
N PHE A 199 -14.37 -39.32 5.46
CA PHE A 199 -14.80 -38.95 4.10
C PHE A 199 -13.69 -39.10 3.04
N ASP A 200 -14.10 -39.17 1.77
CA ASP A 200 -13.21 -39.32 0.60
C ASP A 200 -12.42 -38.04 0.33
N HIS A 201 -11.43 -37.78 1.19
CA HIS A 201 -10.63 -36.55 1.19
C HIS A 201 -9.83 -36.34 -0.09
N THR A 202 -9.58 -37.40 -0.87
CA THR A 202 -8.84 -37.33 -2.13
C THR A 202 -9.51 -36.38 -3.13
N ASP A 203 -10.81 -36.54 -3.36
CA ASP A 203 -11.54 -35.77 -4.37
C ASP A 203 -11.66 -34.30 -3.98
N ILE A 204 -11.91 -34.02 -2.71
CA ILE A 204 -12.05 -32.65 -2.21
C ILE A 204 -10.71 -31.92 -2.25
N LEU A 205 -9.63 -32.54 -1.78
CA LEU A 205 -8.32 -31.90 -1.74
C LEU A 205 -7.80 -31.59 -3.15
N VAL A 206 -8.01 -32.50 -4.10
CA VAL A 206 -7.66 -32.28 -5.51
C VAL A 206 -8.55 -31.20 -6.13
N HIS A 207 -9.86 -31.22 -5.84
CA HIS A 207 -10.79 -30.19 -6.32
C HIS A 207 -10.42 -28.80 -5.80
N VAL A 208 -10.15 -28.67 -4.49
CA VAL A 208 -9.74 -27.40 -3.87
C VAL A 208 -8.42 -26.91 -4.46
N LEU A 209 -7.43 -27.79 -4.64
CA LEU A 209 -6.17 -27.41 -5.27
C LEU A 209 -6.39 -26.90 -6.71
N ALA A 210 -7.20 -27.60 -7.52
CA ALA A 210 -7.45 -27.22 -8.90
C ALA A 210 -8.28 -25.93 -9.02
N HIS A 211 -9.38 -25.82 -8.28
CA HIS A 211 -10.39 -24.78 -8.48
C HIS A 211 -10.29 -23.59 -7.55
N TYR A 212 -9.61 -23.69 -6.39
CA TYR A 212 -9.44 -22.56 -5.47
C TYR A 212 -8.03 -21.99 -5.53
N VAL A 213 -7.03 -22.85 -5.73
CA VAL A 213 -5.62 -22.46 -5.63
C VAL A 213 -4.98 -22.24 -6.99
N LEU A 214 -5.09 -23.18 -7.93
CA LEU A 214 -4.41 -23.11 -9.23
C LEU A 214 -5.05 -22.14 -10.24
N ASP A 215 -6.36 -21.93 -10.19
CA ASP A 215 -7.08 -21.03 -11.12
C ASP A 215 -6.99 -19.54 -10.71
N HIS A 216 -5.78 -18.98 -10.78
CA HIS A 216 -5.48 -17.60 -10.38
C HIS A 216 -6.16 -16.51 -11.23
N HIS A 217 -6.65 -16.84 -12.43
CA HIS A 217 -7.27 -15.86 -13.34
C HIS A 217 -8.75 -15.61 -13.06
N ARG A 218 -9.43 -16.57 -12.42
CA ARG A 218 -10.88 -16.51 -12.15
C ARG A 218 -11.22 -16.26 -10.68
N ASN A 219 -10.31 -16.60 -9.77
CA ASN A 219 -10.58 -16.56 -8.34
C ASN A 219 -10.19 -15.25 -7.67
N SER A 220 -11.02 -14.83 -6.72
CA SER A 220 -10.65 -13.78 -5.77
C SER A 220 -9.50 -14.26 -4.87
N PRO A 221 -8.61 -13.37 -4.41
CA PRO A 221 -7.52 -13.74 -3.50
C PRO A 221 -8.02 -14.42 -2.22
N ARG A 222 -9.24 -14.09 -1.80
CA ARG A 222 -9.94 -14.70 -0.66
C ARG A 222 -10.26 -16.18 -0.88
N ARG A 223 -10.66 -16.61 -2.09
CA ARG A 223 -10.88 -18.04 -2.39
C ARG A 223 -9.58 -18.83 -2.33
N ALA A 224 -8.50 -18.29 -2.90
CA ALA A 224 -7.18 -18.92 -2.83
C ALA A 224 -6.70 -19.02 -1.38
N GLN A 225 -6.96 -18.01 -0.55
CA GLN A 225 -6.67 -18.03 0.88
C GLN A 225 -7.42 -19.15 1.60
N VAL A 226 -8.75 -19.21 1.49
CA VAL A 226 -9.58 -20.21 2.18
C VAL A 226 -9.19 -21.63 1.75
N GLY A 227 -8.99 -21.87 0.45
CA GLY A 227 -8.55 -23.17 -0.06
C GLY A 227 -7.17 -23.56 0.47
N MET A 228 -6.20 -22.63 0.48
CA MET A 228 -4.85 -22.92 0.97
C MET A 228 -4.78 -23.11 2.48
N THR A 229 -5.61 -22.44 3.27
CA THR A 229 -5.70 -22.69 4.72
C THR A 229 -6.13 -24.12 4.99
N LEU A 230 -7.16 -24.63 4.29
CA LEU A 230 -7.59 -26.02 4.42
C LEU A 230 -6.45 -26.99 4.06
N LEU A 231 -5.82 -26.78 2.90
CA LEU A 231 -4.73 -27.65 2.45
C LEU A 231 -3.56 -27.65 3.44
N ALA A 232 -3.18 -26.49 3.98
CA ALA A 232 -2.12 -26.39 4.99
C ALA A 232 -2.47 -27.15 6.27
N SER A 233 -3.70 -27.04 6.77
CA SER A 233 -4.18 -27.79 7.93
C SER A 233 -4.14 -29.30 7.66
N CYS A 234 -4.63 -29.77 6.51
CA CYS A 234 -4.56 -31.19 6.13
C CYS A 234 -3.11 -31.70 5.99
N MET A 235 -2.22 -30.90 5.40
CA MET A 235 -0.80 -31.22 5.27
C MET A 235 -0.16 -31.46 6.63
N ASN A 236 -0.42 -30.58 7.61
CA ASN A 236 0.11 -30.68 8.98
C ASN A 236 -0.16 -32.03 9.67
N HIS A 237 -1.19 -32.76 9.23
CA HIS A 237 -1.66 -33.97 9.87
C HIS A 237 -1.17 -35.27 9.23
N GLN A 238 -1.13 -35.36 7.89
CA GLN A 238 -0.76 -36.62 7.21
C GLN A 238 0.26 -36.42 6.07
N PRO A 239 1.45 -37.05 6.13
CA PRO A 239 2.45 -36.98 5.04
C PRO A 239 1.99 -37.55 3.70
N LEU A 240 1.00 -38.46 3.67
CA LEU A 240 0.45 -39.02 2.44
C LEU A 240 -0.33 -37.98 1.63
N ILE A 241 -1.05 -37.08 2.31
CA ILE A 241 -1.75 -35.95 1.69
C ILE A 241 -0.77 -35.03 0.97
N CYS A 242 0.41 -34.78 1.56
CA CYS A 242 1.44 -33.99 0.90
C CYS A 242 1.85 -34.58 -0.45
N ARG A 243 1.98 -35.92 -0.57
CA ARG A 243 2.33 -36.55 -1.85
C ARG A 243 1.24 -36.40 -2.89
N LEU A 244 -0.02 -36.61 -2.48
CA LEU A 244 -1.17 -36.43 -3.34
C LEU A 244 -1.17 -35.00 -3.91
N LEU A 245 -1.06 -33.99 -3.04
CA LEU A 245 -1.07 -32.59 -3.44
C LEU A 245 0.13 -32.23 -4.34
N ILE A 246 1.33 -32.75 -4.05
CA ILE A 246 2.51 -32.57 -4.91
C ILE A 246 2.26 -33.15 -6.31
N HIS A 247 1.72 -34.36 -6.41
CA HIS A 247 1.38 -35.00 -7.69
C HIS A 247 0.37 -34.19 -8.51
N HIS A 248 -0.54 -33.49 -7.84
CA HIS A 248 -1.55 -32.63 -8.47
C HIS A 248 -1.12 -31.16 -8.65
N GLY A 249 0.16 -30.83 -8.44
CA GLY A 249 0.72 -29.52 -8.80
C GLY A 249 0.85 -28.49 -7.68
N LEU A 250 0.75 -28.90 -6.40
CA LEU A 250 0.90 -28.00 -5.25
C LEU A 250 2.18 -27.15 -5.29
N LEU A 251 3.32 -27.73 -5.65
CA LEU A 251 4.60 -27.01 -5.66
C LEU A 251 4.63 -25.85 -6.67
N GLN A 252 3.92 -26.01 -7.78
CA GLN A 252 3.75 -24.95 -8.78
C GLN A 252 2.91 -23.80 -8.23
N ALA A 253 1.80 -24.12 -7.54
CA ALA A 253 0.96 -23.14 -6.85
C ALA A 253 1.71 -22.39 -5.74
N LEU A 254 2.50 -23.10 -4.93
CA LEU A 254 3.27 -22.46 -3.86
C LEU A 254 4.29 -21.48 -4.44
N THR A 255 4.93 -21.82 -5.57
CA THR A 255 5.90 -20.93 -6.22
C THR A 255 5.23 -19.67 -6.79
N SER A 256 4.04 -19.77 -7.38
CA SER A 256 3.30 -18.57 -7.84
C SER A 256 2.84 -17.69 -6.68
N MET A 257 2.41 -18.30 -5.57
CA MET A 257 1.96 -17.58 -4.37
C MET A 257 3.07 -16.79 -3.67
N LEU A 258 4.34 -17.20 -3.78
CA LEU A 258 5.49 -16.42 -3.26
C LEU A 258 5.60 -15.03 -3.92
N GLN A 259 4.97 -14.83 -5.08
CA GLN A 259 4.95 -13.56 -5.82
C GLN A 259 3.62 -12.81 -5.67
N ALA A 260 2.67 -13.36 -4.91
CA ALA A 260 1.31 -12.82 -4.75
C ALA A 260 1.20 -11.87 -3.54
N SER A 261 0.00 -11.71 -2.99
CA SER A 261 -0.26 -10.86 -1.81
C SER A 261 0.45 -11.37 -0.55
N VAL A 262 0.65 -10.49 0.43
CA VAL A 262 1.32 -10.79 1.72
C VAL A 262 0.70 -12.01 2.42
N HIS A 263 -0.63 -12.13 2.41
CA HIS A 263 -1.34 -13.26 3.02
C HIS A 263 -1.05 -14.59 2.31
N LEU A 264 -1.08 -14.60 0.97
CA LEU A 264 -0.75 -15.79 0.19
C LEU A 264 0.73 -16.16 0.34
N GLN A 265 1.63 -15.17 0.44
CA GLN A 265 3.04 -15.41 0.74
C GLN A 265 3.20 -16.11 2.09
N LEU A 266 2.53 -15.65 3.15
CA LEU A 266 2.62 -16.28 4.48
C LEU A 266 2.13 -17.74 4.46
N LEU A 267 0.99 -18.01 3.82
CA LEU A 267 0.45 -19.37 3.66
C LEU A 267 1.41 -20.27 2.86
N ALA A 268 1.97 -19.75 1.77
CA ALA A 268 2.93 -20.49 0.95
C ALA A 268 4.21 -20.80 1.73
N LEU A 269 4.73 -19.84 2.49
CA LEU A 269 5.92 -20.01 3.33
C LEU A 269 5.68 -21.04 4.45
N GLU A 270 4.50 -21.02 5.08
CA GLU A 270 4.13 -22.00 6.09
C GLU A 270 4.03 -23.42 5.51
N ALA A 271 3.35 -23.58 4.38
CA ALA A 271 3.26 -24.86 3.68
C ALA A 271 4.63 -25.39 3.22
N LEU A 272 5.50 -24.52 2.68
CA LEU A 272 6.87 -24.88 2.29
C LEU A 272 7.70 -25.33 3.49
N LYS A 273 7.63 -24.61 4.62
CA LYS A 273 8.30 -25.00 5.86
C LYS A 273 7.83 -26.39 6.29
N TYR A 274 6.53 -26.65 6.25
CA TYR A 274 5.99 -27.95 6.60
C TYR A 274 6.51 -29.07 5.69
N LEU A 275 6.44 -28.90 4.37
CA LEU A 275 6.95 -29.88 3.39
C LEU A 275 8.42 -30.24 3.61
N LEU A 276 9.25 -29.26 3.98
CA LEU A 276 10.67 -29.45 4.25
C LEU A 276 10.96 -30.14 5.59
N THR A 277 10.11 -29.91 6.59
CA THR A 277 10.23 -30.51 7.93
C THR A 277 9.49 -31.83 8.08
N CYS A 278 8.70 -32.23 7.08
CA CYS A 278 7.88 -33.44 7.11
C CYS A 278 8.75 -34.70 7.24
N LYS A 279 8.77 -35.31 8.42
CA LYS A 279 9.50 -36.56 8.70
C LYS A 279 8.57 -37.76 8.51
N SER A 280 8.51 -38.32 7.29
CA SER A 280 7.92 -39.64 7.09
C SER A 280 8.90 -40.71 7.57
N LYS A 281 8.43 -41.68 8.38
CA LYS A 281 9.23 -42.83 8.86
C LYS A 281 9.86 -43.67 7.74
N HIS A 282 9.42 -43.51 6.48
CA HIS A 282 9.83 -44.35 5.36
C HIS A 282 10.23 -43.61 4.08
N ASP A 283 10.24 -42.27 4.05
CA ASP A 283 10.55 -41.59 2.79
C ASP A 283 11.02 -40.14 2.92
N ASN A 284 12.27 -39.88 2.55
CA ASN A 284 12.86 -38.53 2.42
C ASN A 284 12.49 -37.87 1.07
N ASN A 285 11.63 -38.48 0.26
CA ASN A 285 11.29 -37.97 -1.07
C ASN A 285 10.53 -36.64 -1.05
N ILE A 286 9.66 -36.37 -0.06
CA ILE A 286 8.85 -35.13 -0.03
C ILE A 286 9.74 -33.87 0.08
N PRO A 287 10.62 -33.74 1.09
CA PRO A 287 11.58 -32.63 1.13
C PRO A 287 12.48 -32.58 -0.12
N ARG A 288 12.91 -33.75 -0.62
CA ARG A 288 13.79 -33.83 -1.81
C ARG A 288 13.11 -33.30 -3.07
N GLU A 289 11.87 -33.68 -3.32
CA GLU A 289 11.04 -33.19 -4.43
C GLU A 289 10.73 -31.70 -4.29
N THR A 290 10.42 -31.25 -3.07
CA THR A 290 10.18 -29.82 -2.76
C THR A 290 11.41 -28.98 -3.09
N VAL A 291 12.59 -29.42 -2.64
CA VAL A 291 13.87 -28.75 -2.94
C VAL A 291 14.16 -28.78 -4.43
N ALA A 292 13.99 -29.94 -5.09
CA ALA A 292 14.22 -30.06 -6.53
C ALA A 292 13.29 -29.13 -7.33
N HIS A 293 12.03 -28.99 -6.93
CA HIS A 293 11.10 -28.07 -7.57
C HIS A 293 11.50 -26.61 -7.34
N LEU A 294 11.79 -26.20 -6.09
CA LEU A 294 12.22 -24.83 -5.80
C LEU A 294 13.49 -24.43 -6.56
N ARG A 295 14.39 -25.39 -6.79
CA ARG A 295 15.56 -25.20 -7.67
C ARG A 295 15.12 -24.98 -9.11
N MET A 296 14.31 -25.87 -9.68
CA MET A 296 13.94 -25.80 -11.10
C MET A 296 13.01 -24.62 -11.43
N SER A 297 12.19 -24.19 -10.47
CA SER A 297 11.19 -23.13 -10.66
C SER A 297 11.75 -21.72 -10.36
N GLY A 298 12.96 -21.61 -9.80
CA GLY A 298 13.53 -20.35 -9.32
C GLY A 298 12.93 -19.87 -7.99
N GLY A 299 12.16 -20.71 -7.28
CA GLY A 299 11.56 -20.38 -5.99
C GLY A 299 12.57 -19.98 -4.92
N LEU A 300 13.80 -20.53 -4.94
CA LEU A 300 14.86 -20.14 -4.01
C LEU A 300 15.25 -18.65 -4.13
N ILE A 301 15.17 -18.08 -5.33
CA ILE A 301 15.49 -16.67 -5.60
C ILE A 301 14.45 -15.77 -4.90
N TYR A 302 13.16 -16.10 -5.03
CA TYR A 302 12.08 -15.36 -4.39
C TYR A 302 12.12 -15.50 -2.87
N LEU A 303 12.37 -16.71 -2.36
CA LEU A 303 12.56 -16.95 -0.93
C LEU A 303 13.67 -16.05 -0.38
N ALA A 304 14.84 -16.00 -1.04
CA ALA A 304 15.98 -15.19 -0.60
C ALA A 304 15.63 -13.70 -0.53
N TRP A 305 14.89 -13.19 -1.51
CA TRP A 305 14.42 -11.81 -1.49
C TRP A 305 13.42 -11.54 -0.37
N LEU A 306 12.42 -12.43 -0.18
CA LEU A 306 11.43 -12.30 0.88
C LEU A 306 12.08 -12.28 2.27
N ALA A 307 13.14 -13.05 2.46
CA ALA A 307 13.86 -13.15 3.71
C ALA A 307 14.71 -11.89 4.04
N CYS A 308 15.15 -11.09 3.06
CA CYS A 308 16.08 -9.98 3.34
C CYS A 308 15.56 -8.59 3.00
N ALA A 309 14.57 -8.47 2.11
CA ALA A 309 14.18 -7.19 1.51
C ALA A 309 12.68 -6.91 1.55
N HIS A 310 11.86 -7.82 2.08
CA HIS A 310 10.41 -7.62 2.17
C HIS A 310 10.05 -6.57 3.23
N ALA A 311 9.06 -5.71 2.95
CA ALA A 311 8.67 -4.64 3.86
C ALA A 311 7.93 -5.12 5.12
N ASN A 312 7.26 -6.27 5.04
CA ASN A 312 6.53 -6.88 6.17
C ASN A 312 7.43 -7.85 6.94
N SER A 313 7.65 -7.56 8.23
CA SER A 313 8.51 -8.33 9.13
C SER A 313 8.00 -9.75 9.42
N ASN A 314 6.70 -10.02 9.29
CA ASN A 314 6.15 -11.37 9.44
C ASN A 314 6.55 -12.28 8.28
N VAL A 315 6.51 -11.75 7.05
CA VAL A 315 6.94 -12.47 5.84
C VAL A 315 8.44 -12.72 5.87
N GLU A 316 9.23 -11.72 6.25
CA GLU A 316 10.68 -11.83 6.43
C GLU A 316 11.04 -12.98 7.40
N ARG A 317 10.36 -13.02 8.55
CA ARG A 317 10.54 -14.07 9.56
C ARG A 317 10.11 -15.44 9.05
N ALA A 318 8.96 -15.53 8.38
CA ALA A 318 8.46 -16.78 7.82
C ALA A 318 9.41 -17.34 6.74
N ALA A 319 9.91 -16.49 5.84
CA ALA A 319 10.87 -16.87 4.81
C ALA A 319 12.22 -17.32 5.41
N THR A 320 12.69 -16.62 6.45
CA THR A 320 13.88 -17.03 7.21
C THR A 320 13.70 -18.40 7.88
N ASN A 321 12.51 -18.71 8.38
CA ASN A 321 12.20 -20.03 8.95
C ASN A 321 12.19 -21.16 7.90
N VAL A 322 11.67 -20.90 6.69
CA VAL A 322 11.73 -21.85 5.56
C VAL A 322 13.19 -22.17 5.22
N PHE A 323 14.03 -21.14 5.18
CA PHE A 323 15.46 -21.28 4.94
C PHE A 323 16.18 -22.07 6.04
N ALA A 324 15.84 -21.83 7.31
CA ALA A 324 16.37 -22.63 8.41
C ALA A 324 16.00 -24.12 8.25
N ALA A 325 14.77 -24.42 7.80
CA ALA A 325 14.35 -25.79 7.50
C ALA A 325 15.12 -26.40 6.30
N LEU A 326 15.38 -25.62 5.25
CA LEU A 326 16.22 -26.04 4.11
C LEU A 326 17.62 -26.45 4.57
N VAL A 327 18.26 -25.63 5.41
CA VAL A 327 19.62 -25.90 5.94
C VAL A 327 19.63 -27.14 6.82
N GLN A 328 18.63 -27.30 7.69
CA GLN A 328 18.51 -28.48 8.54
C GLN A 328 18.35 -29.76 7.71
N TRP A 329 17.55 -29.73 6.65
CA TRP A 329 17.42 -30.85 5.72
C TRP A 329 18.73 -31.15 4.98
N ALA A 330 19.45 -30.11 4.55
CA ALA A 330 20.73 -30.23 3.85
C ALA A 330 21.81 -30.87 4.73
N GLN A 331 21.85 -30.54 6.02
CA GLN A 331 22.79 -31.13 6.98
C GLN A 331 22.44 -32.59 7.33
N ALA A 332 21.17 -32.96 7.25
CA ALA A 332 20.69 -34.30 7.57
C ALA A 332 20.71 -35.28 6.38
N SER A 333 20.98 -34.82 5.16
CA SER A 333 20.88 -35.61 3.93
C SER A 333 22.16 -35.54 3.08
N ASP A 334 22.45 -36.61 2.31
CA ASP A 334 23.58 -36.66 1.37
C ASP A 334 23.48 -35.63 0.22
N GLY A 335 22.33 -34.95 0.08
CA GLY A 335 22.08 -33.92 -0.93
C GLY A 335 22.59 -32.52 -0.57
N GLY A 336 23.18 -32.33 0.62
CA GLY A 336 23.62 -31.03 1.11
C GLY A 336 24.62 -30.33 0.19
N ALA A 337 25.58 -31.07 -0.38
CA ALA A 337 26.60 -30.49 -1.27
C ALA A 337 26.02 -29.93 -2.58
N VAL A 338 24.98 -30.57 -3.13
CA VAL A 338 24.30 -30.10 -4.35
C VAL A 338 23.50 -28.84 -4.03
N LEU A 339 22.74 -28.83 -2.93
CA LEU A 339 21.99 -27.65 -2.50
C LEU A 339 22.89 -26.45 -2.23
N THR A 340 24.09 -26.67 -1.67
CA THR A 340 25.08 -25.61 -1.50
C THR A 340 25.44 -24.96 -2.84
N GLN A 341 25.75 -25.77 -3.84
CA GLN A 341 26.06 -25.28 -5.17
C GLN A 341 24.87 -24.53 -5.79
N ASP A 342 23.64 -25.03 -5.61
CA ASP A 342 22.44 -24.35 -6.12
C ASP A 342 22.11 -23.05 -5.41
N LEU A 343 22.29 -22.95 -4.09
CA LEU A 343 22.06 -21.72 -3.34
C LEU A 343 23.04 -20.63 -3.76
N VAL A 344 24.26 -21.02 -4.11
CA VAL A 344 25.31 -20.17 -4.66
C VAL A 344 24.95 -19.77 -6.10
N GLU A 345 24.62 -20.72 -6.97
CA GLU A 345 24.26 -20.48 -8.39
C GLU A 345 22.94 -19.72 -8.58
N GLN A 346 21.97 -19.89 -7.67
CA GLN A 346 20.69 -19.18 -7.63
C GLN A 346 20.73 -17.92 -6.76
N GLY A 347 21.91 -17.47 -6.36
CA GLY A 347 22.12 -16.15 -5.78
C GLY A 347 21.46 -15.93 -4.43
N CYS A 348 21.31 -16.95 -3.60
CA CYS A 348 20.82 -16.78 -2.23
C CYS A 348 21.84 -16.08 -1.29
N LEU A 349 22.91 -15.50 -1.84
CA LEU A 349 23.92 -14.74 -1.10
C LEU A 349 23.38 -13.47 -0.43
N LEU A 350 22.20 -12.99 -0.84
CA LEU A 350 21.48 -11.90 -0.16
C LEU A 350 21.27 -12.20 1.34
N LEU A 351 21.18 -13.48 1.71
CA LEU A 351 21.06 -13.94 3.09
C LEU A 351 22.26 -13.56 3.98
N LEU A 352 23.43 -13.23 3.39
CA LEU A 352 24.58 -12.71 4.13
C LEU A 352 24.37 -11.30 4.67
N VAL A 353 23.34 -10.58 4.17
CA VAL A 353 22.91 -9.25 4.65
C VAL A 353 22.02 -9.36 5.90
N GLN A 354 21.48 -10.55 6.20
CA GLN A 354 20.70 -10.77 7.42
C GLN A 354 21.57 -10.69 8.70
N ARG A 355 20.93 -10.76 9.88
CA ARG A 355 21.62 -10.74 11.18
C ARG A 355 22.73 -11.80 11.25
N GLN A 356 23.91 -11.37 11.70
CA GLN A 356 25.16 -12.16 11.75
C GLN A 356 25.08 -13.41 12.64
N ASP A 357 24.05 -13.56 13.48
CA ASP A 357 23.88 -14.69 14.41
C ASP A 357 22.94 -15.80 13.90
N SER A 358 22.48 -15.71 12.65
CA SER A 358 21.56 -16.68 12.05
C SER A 358 22.28 -17.99 11.65
N PRO A 359 21.70 -19.18 11.90
CA PRO A 359 22.33 -20.46 11.51
C PRO A 359 22.55 -20.58 10.00
N ILE A 360 21.73 -19.93 9.17
CA ILE A 360 21.94 -19.90 7.71
C ILE A 360 23.14 -19.04 7.32
N TRP A 361 23.41 -17.97 8.08
CA TRP A 361 24.53 -17.07 7.85
C TRP A 361 25.86 -17.78 8.11
N LEU A 362 25.96 -18.49 9.24
CA LEU A 362 27.14 -19.31 9.57
C LEU A 362 27.34 -20.45 8.58
N TRP A 363 26.25 -21.11 8.16
CA TRP A 363 26.32 -22.20 7.20
C TRP A 363 26.76 -21.73 5.81
N LEU A 364 26.19 -20.62 5.30
CA LEU A 364 26.60 -20.03 4.01
C LEU A 364 28.07 -19.60 4.02
N LEU A 365 28.54 -18.96 5.10
CA LEU A 365 29.95 -18.57 5.22
C LEU A 365 30.91 -19.77 5.22
N ALA A 366 30.54 -20.85 5.91
CA ALA A 366 31.35 -22.07 5.92
C ALA A 366 31.49 -22.64 4.50
N GLN A 367 30.43 -22.62 3.69
CA GLN A 367 30.45 -23.12 2.31
C GLN A 367 31.19 -22.19 1.34
N LEU A 368 31.21 -20.89 1.59
CA LEU A 368 31.90 -19.88 0.76
C LEU A 368 33.39 -19.73 1.06
N SER A 369 33.91 -20.45 2.07
CA SER A 369 35.33 -20.39 2.47
C SER A 369 36.30 -21.15 1.55
N GLY A 370 35.81 -21.77 0.47
CA GLY A 370 36.64 -22.45 -0.54
C GLY A 370 37.17 -21.50 -1.62
N GLU A 371 38.44 -21.66 -2.00
CA GLU A 371 39.20 -20.77 -2.92
C GLU A 371 38.54 -20.56 -4.31
N ASP A 372 37.75 -21.52 -4.82
CA ASP A 372 37.13 -21.43 -6.16
C ASP A 372 35.70 -20.85 -6.17
N SER A 373 35.08 -20.64 -5.00
CA SER A 373 33.64 -20.34 -4.88
C SER A 373 33.26 -18.94 -5.42
N SER A 374 34.14 -17.94 -5.27
CA SER A 374 33.94 -16.56 -5.74
C SER A 374 33.89 -16.45 -7.28
N ASN A 375 34.73 -17.20 -7.98
CA ASN A 375 34.81 -17.20 -9.45
C ASN A 375 33.57 -17.87 -10.07
N HIS A 376 33.07 -18.94 -9.45
CA HIS A 376 31.83 -19.59 -9.87
C HIS A 376 30.60 -18.66 -9.74
N LEU A 377 30.53 -17.88 -8.65
CA LEU A 377 29.49 -16.89 -8.40
C LEU A 377 29.46 -15.76 -9.43
N VAL A 378 30.63 -15.20 -9.73
CA VAL A 378 30.77 -14.15 -10.75
C VAL A 378 30.35 -14.68 -12.11
N SER A 379 30.77 -15.90 -12.46
CA SER A 379 30.35 -16.56 -13.70
C SER A 379 28.83 -16.77 -13.76
N ALA A 380 28.17 -17.12 -12.65
CA ALA A 380 26.71 -17.29 -12.59
C ALA A 380 25.97 -15.96 -12.81
N ALA A 381 26.43 -14.85 -12.20
CA ALA A 381 25.85 -13.52 -12.39
C ALA A 381 26.01 -12.99 -13.83
N VAL A 382 27.14 -13.28 -14.47
CA VAL A 382 27.41 -12.86 -15.86
C VAL A 382 26.53 -13.63 -16.85
N ARG A 383 26.29 -14.92 -16.61
CA ARG A 383 25.50 -15.78 -17.52
C ARG A 383 23.99 -15.70 -17.33
N SER A 384 23.51 -15.27 -16.16
CA SER A 384 22.08 -15.21 -15.85
C SER A 384 21.36 -14.06 -16.57
N THR A 385 20.17 -14.35 -17.13
CA THR A 385 19.23 -13.35 -17.68
C THR A 385 18.18 -12.88 -16.67
N ASN A 386 18.15 -13.45 -15.46
CA ASN A 386 17.20 -13.08 -14.42
C ASN A 386 17.76 -11.92 -13.58
N ASP A 387 17.12 -10.75 -13.68
CA ASP A 387 17.52 -9.51 -12.99
C ASP A 387 17.58 -9.66 -11.46
N LEU A 388 16.66 -10.41 -10.86
CA LEU A 388 16.63 -10.64 -9.41
C LEU A 388 17.82 -11.51 -8.98
N LEU A 389 18.15 -12.54 -9.77
CA LEU A 389 19.32 -13.38 -9.55
C LEU A 389 20.62 -12.56 -9.65
N ARG A 390 20.77 -11.74 -10.69
CA ARG A 390 21.93 -10.85 -10.84
C ARG A 390 22.06 -9.89 -9.65
N THR A 391 20.95 -9.32 -9.19
CA THR A 391 20.91 -8.43 -8.02
C THR A 391 21.39 -9.13 -6.76
N ASN A 392 20.84 -10.32 -6.48
CA ASN A 392 21.15 -11.03 -5.26
C ASN A 392 22.61 -11.52 -5.22
N VAL A 393 23.17 -11.93 -6.36
CA VAL A 393 24.60 -12.32 -6.45
C VAL A 393 25.51 -11.11 -6.24
N ILE A 394 25.23 -9.96 -6.86
CA ILE A 394 26.06 -8.76 -6.71
C ILE A 394 26.04 -8.25 -5.27
N VAL A 395 24.85 -8.11 -4.67
CA VAL A 395 24.70 -7.71 -3.26
C VAL A 395 25.41 -8.70 -2.33
N GLY A 396 25.30 -9.99 -2.63
CA GLY A 396 25.99 -11.06 -1.92
C GLY A 396 27.52 -10.97 -1.95
N LEU A 397 28.11 -10.78 -3.13
CA LEU A 397 29.56 -10.59 -3.31
C LEU A 397 30.04 -9.33 -2.59
N CYS A 398 29.25 -8.26 -2.67
CA CYS A 398 29.45 -7.04 -1.89
C CYS A 398 29.43 -7.30 -0.37
N ALA A 399 28.53 -8.12 0.15
CA ALA A 399 28.55 -8.49 1.57
C ALA A 399 29.76 -9.39 1.95
N MET A 400 30.13 -10.32 1.07
CA MET A 400 31.28 -11.22 1.28
C MET A 400 32.60 -10.48 1.40
N THR A 401 32.83 -9.40 0.64
CA THR A 401 34.06 -8.60 0.75
C THR A 401 34.22 -7.93 2.10
N LYS A 402 33.11 -7.48 2.68
CA LYS A 402 33.08 -6.95 4.06
C LYS A 402 33.55 -7.99 5.07
N LEU A 403 33.19 -9.26 4.84
CA LEU A 403 33.37 -10.36 5.79
C LEU A 403 34.70 -11.09 5.64
N THR A 404 35.22 -11.21 4.42
CA THR A 404 36.43 -12.01 4.10
C THR A 404 37.68 -11.17 3.85
N MET A 405 37.55 -9.86 3.65
CA MET A 405 38.65 -8.95 3.25
C MET A 405 39.46 -9.43 2.03
N ALA A 406 38.86 -10.26 1.17
CA ALA A 406 39.48 -10.68 -0.08
C ALA A 406 39.69 -9.48 -1.02
N SER A 407 40.80 -9.46 -1.76
CA SER A 407 41.14 -8.35 -2.68
C SER A 407 40.02 -8.10 -3.69
N SER A 408 39.60 -6.84 -3.83
CA SER A 408 38.56 -6.41 -4.77
C SER A 408 38.93 -6.61 -6.25
N ASP A 409 40.20 -6.85 -6.54
CA ASP A 409 40.75 -6.77 -7.88
C ASP A 409 40.33 -7.93 -8.80
N GLU A 410 39.92 -9.08 -8.24
CA GLU A 410 39.61 -10.28 -9.04
C GLU A 410 38.19 -10.31 -9.63
N TRP A 411 37.20 -9.74 -8.96
CA TRP A 411 35.77 -9.88 -9.34
C TRP A 411 35.05 -8.54 -9.58
N TRP A 412 35.62 -7.40 -9.19
CA TRP A 412 35.05 -6.06 -9.39
C TRP A 412 34.80 -5.69 -10.87
N PRO A 413 35.71 -5.97 -11.82
CA PRO A 413 35.48 -5.65 -13.24
C PRO A 413 34.27 -6.38 -13.84
N SER A 414 34.02 -7.62 -13.41
CA SER A 414 32.86 -8.41 -13.84
C SER A 414 31.56 -7.88 -13.25
N ILE A 415 31.56 -7.43 -11.99
CA ILE A 415 30.40 -6.77 -11.38
C ILE A 415 30.12 -5.42 -12.05
N GLN A 416 31.16 -4.63 -12.33
CA GLN A 416 31.03 -3.36 -13.04
C GLN A 416 30.44 -3.58 -14.44
N SER A 417 30.86 -4.62 -15.15
CA SER A 417 30.26 -5.00 -16.44
C SER A 417 28.77 -5.35 -16.29
N VAL A 418 28.37 -6.14 -15.30
CA VAL A 418 26.96 -6.49 -15.08
C VAL A 418 26.11 -5.27 -14.70
N LEU A 419 26.65 -4.36 -13.88
CA LEU A 419 25.98 -3.11 -13.50
C LEU A 419 25.75 -2.20 -14.70
N MET A 420 26.79 -2.02 -15.54
CA MET A 420 26.76 -1.16 -16.73
C MET A 420 25.86 -1.71 -17.84
N ASP A 421 25.64 -3.03 -17.90
CA ASP A 421 24.77 -3.70 -18.87
C ASP A 421 23.31 -3.83 -18.38
N SER A 422 23.05 -3.65 -17.08
CA SER A 422 21.70 -3.74 -16.50
C SER A 422 20.93 -2.42 -16.60
N SER A 423 19.83 -2.42 -17.37
CA SER A 423 18.90 -1.27 -17.48
C SER A 423 17.94 -1.13 -16.30
N ASN A 424 18.04 -2.02 -15.29
CA ASN A 424 17.08 -2.14 -14.20
C ASN A 424 17.51 -1.28 -12.98
N SER A 425 16.78 -0.17 -12.76
CA SER A 425 17.06 0.81 -11.70
C SER A 425 16.89 0.27 -10.27
N ALA A 426 16.26 -0.89 -10.09
CA ALA A 426 16.15 -1.55 -8.78
C ALA A 426 17.47 -2.19 -8.35
N ILE A 427 18.23 -2.75 -9.30
CA ILE A 427 19.55 -3.35 -9.09
C ILE A 427 20.52 -2.27 -8.63
N TRP A 428 20.56 -1.16 -9.37
CA TRP A 428 21.39 0.01 -9.04
C TRP A 428 21.10 0.57 -7.65
N ARG A 429 19.83 0.69 -7.24
CA ARG A 429 19.47 1.20 -5.91
C ARG A 429 19.85 0.25 -4.77
N HIS A 430 19.67 -1.05 -4.93
CA HIS A 430 20.06 -2.03 -3.91
C HIS A 430 21.58 -2.16 -3.81
N VAL A 431 22.28 -2.19 -4.94
CA VAL A 431 23.74 -2.20 -4.98
C VAL A 431 24.31 -0.90 -4.42
N LEU A 432 23.76 0.28 -4.74
CA LEU A 432 24.17 1.53 -4.08
C LEU A 432 23.92 1.48 -2.58
N ARG A 433 22.76 0.98 -2.12
CA ARG A 433 22.45 0.91 -0.69
C ARG A 433 23.44 0.02 0.06
N VAL A 434 23.81 -1.12 -0.52
CA VAL A 434 24.78 -2.05 0.06
C VAL A 434 26.20 -1.49 -0.02
N LEU A 435 26.58 -0.85 -1.13
CA LEU A 435 27.86 -0.12 -1.25
C LEU A 435 27.94 1.03 -0.23
N ILE A 436 26.84 1.75 0.02
CA ILE A 436 26.76 2.78 1.06
C ILE A 436 26.90 2.13 2.45
N GLU A 437 26.26 1.00 2.71
CA GLU A 437 26.41 0.24 3.97
C GLU A 437 27.79 -0.43 4.14
N LEU A 438 28.51 -0.71 3.05
CA LEU A 438 29.89 -1.18 3.03
C LEU A 438 30.89 -0.06 3.31
N CYS A 439 30.64 1.12 2.74
CA CYS A 439 31.44 2.32 2.93
C CYS A 439 31.15 3.03 4.27
N CYS A 440 30.05 2.70 4.94
CA CYS A 440 29.74 3.16 6.29
C CYS A 440 30.48 2.29 7.35
N PRO A 441 31.33 2.88 8.21
CA PRO A 441 31.90 2.14 9.33
C PRO A 441 30.77 1.71 10.28
N VAL A 442 30.73 0.42 10.61
CA VAL A 442 29.76 -0.12 11.56
C VAL A 442 29.89 0.62 12.89
N THR A 443 28.85 1.37 13.28
CA THR A 443 28.63 1.69 14.69
C THR A 443 28.10 0.41 15.33
N ILE A 444 29.01 -0.34 15.96
CA ILE A 444 28.64 -1.45 16.84
C ILE A 444 27.85 -0.82 17.98
N LYS A 445 26.52 -0.94 17.97
CA LYS A 445 25.72 -0.71 19.18
C LYS A 445 26.13 -1.80 20.15
N SER A 446 26.83 -1.40 21.20
CA SER A 446 27.15 -2.25 22.34
C SER A 446 25.84 -2.71 23.00
N THR A 447 25.41 -3.93 22.70
CA THR A 447 24.59 -4.71 23.63
C THR A 447 25.45 -5.89 24.11
N CYS A 448 26.45 -5.55 24.93
CA CYS A 448 27.14 -6.52 25.76
C CYS A 448 26.42 -6.55 27.11
N HIS A 449 25.63 -7.60 27.35
CA HIS A 449 25.52 -8.15 28.69
C HIS A 449 26.05 -9.59 28.62
N HIS A 450 27.17 -9.83 29.32
CA HIS A 450 27.56 -11.03 30.08
C HIS A 450 26.99 -12.38 29.61
N ASP A 451 27.74 -13.44 29.30
CA ASP A 451 29.06 -13.90 29.73
C ASP A 451 29.55 -14.97 28.74
N HIS A 452 30.79 -14.88 28.26
CA HIS A 452 31.66 -16.03 27.95
C HIS A 452 33.10 -15.51 27.73
N PRO A 453 34.09 -15.89 28.57
CA PRO A 453 35.47 -15.56 28.31
C PRO A 453 36.04 -16.59 27.31
N ASN A 454 36.90 -16.11 26.41
CA ASN A 454 37.69 -16.86 25.43
C ASN A 454 37.12 -16.91 24.01
N VAL A 455 37.40 -15.80 23.29
CA VAL A 455 37.99 -15.68 21.94
C VAL A 455 37.41 -14.41 21.32
N VAL A 456 38.03 -13.28 21.66
CA VAL A 456 37.89 -12.03 20.92
C VAL A 456 39.14 -11.93 20.04
N PRO A 457 39.07 -12.13 18.71
CA PRO A 457 40.12 -11.62 17.85
C PRO A 457 39.95 -10.10 17.77
N ARG A 458 40.66 -9.38 18.64
CA ARG A 458 41.08 -8.02 18.34
C ARG A 458 41.98 -8.11 17.11
N LEU A 459 41.50 -7.72 15.93
CA LEU A 459 42.40 -7.41 14.82
C LEU A 459 42.70 -5.89 14.83
N PRO A 460 43.96 -5.50 15.05
CA PRO A 460 44.38 -4.11 14.99
C PRO A 460 44.42 -3.67 13.53
N LEU A 461 43.97 -2.45 13.23
CA LEU A 461 44.39 -1.72 12.03
C LEU A 461 45.90 -1.44 12.17
N PRO A 462 46.78 -2.09 11.40
CA PRO A 462 48.17 -1.66 11.31
C PRO A 462 48.22 -0.51 10.30
N PHE A 463 48.97 0.55 10.64
CA PHE A 463 49.06 1.84 9.94
C PHE A 463 48.05 2.89 10.44
N LEU A 464 48.60 4.00 10.95
CA LEU A 464 47.97 5.21 11.51
C LEU A 464 47.73 5.24 13.04
N HIS A 465 48.41 4.41 13.82
CA HIS A 465 48.71 4.82 15.21
C HIS A 465 49.92 5.77 15.19
N GLY A 466 49.67 7.08 15.36
CA GLY A 466 50.69 8.05 15.79
C GLY A 466 51.10 9.17 14.82
N SER A 467 50.58 9.26 13.60
CA SER A 467 50.92 10.37 12.69
C SER A 467 50.03 11.60 12.92
N LEU A 468 50.63 12.72 13.29
CA LEU A 468 49.96 14.02 13.36
C LEU A 468 49.67 14.56 11.96
N LEU A 469 48.53 15.24 11.83
CA LEU A 469 48.12 16.03 10.67
C LEU A 469 48.29 17.51 11.03
N THR A 470 49.08 18.23 10.26
CA THR A 470 49.34 19.65 10.51
C THR A 470 48.37 20.52 9.72
N LEU A 471 47.55 21.29 10.42
CA LEU A 471 46.65 22.28 9.85
C LEU A 471 47.38 23.63 9.76
N THR A 472 47.47 24.21 8.57
CA THR A 472 48.22 25.44 8.31
C THR A 472 47.27 26.59 8.00
N TRP A 473 47.09 27.52 8.94
CA TRP A 473 46.44 28.81 8.71
C TRP A 473 47.45 29.85 8.22
N PRO A 474 47.01 30.93 7.55
CA PRO A 474 47.90 32.00 7.07
C PRO A 474 48.79 32.64 8.16
N SER A 475 48.37 32.60 9.43
CA SER A 475 49.07 33.22 10.56
C SER A 475 49.68 32.22 11.57
N GLN A 476 49.35 30.92 11.51
CA GLN A 476 49.82 29.91 12.48
C GLN A 476 49.57 28.46 12.02
N THR A 477 50.33 27.50 12.57
CA THR A 477 50.18 26.06 12.29
C THR A 477 49.86 25.28 13.56
N LYS A 478 48.92 24.33 13.49
CA LYS A 478 48.53 23.47 14.63
C LYS A 478 48.44 22.01 14.20
N SER A 479 48.80 21.09 15.08
CA SER A 479 48.81 19.65 14.78
C SER A 479 47.67 18.92 15.50
N VAL A 480 46.99 18.03 14.78
CA VAL A 480 45.87 17.21 15.28
C VAL A 480 46.10 15.75 14.90
N SER A 481 45.59 14.79 15.68
CA SER A 481 45.70 13.37 15.32
C SER A 481 44.96 13.06 14.02
N LYS A 482 45.60 12.36 13.07
CA LYS A 482 44.92 11.86 11.86
C LYS A 482 43.70 11.01 12.21
N SER A 483 43.81 10.15 13.22
CA SER A 483 42.72 9.25 13.62
C SER A 483 41.48 9.98 14.14
N ALA A 484 41.69 11.03 14.94
CA ALA A 484 40.58 11.84 15.47
C ALA A 484 39.92 12.68 14.37
N MET A 485 40.72 13.20 13.43
CA MET A 485 40.19 13.98 12.31
C MET A 485 39.35 13.12 11.35
N MET A 486 39.79 11.89 11.03
CA MET A 486 39.04 10.98 10.17
C MET A 486 37.67 10.60 10.78
N GLN A 487 37.57 10.52 12.11
CA GLN A 487 36.30 10.23 12.77
C GLN A 487 35.33 11.41 12.72
N ASN A 488 35.85 12.64 12.79
CA ASN A 488 35.05 13.86 12.88
C ASN A 488 34.78 14.54 11.52
N SER A 489 35.52 14.17 10.47
CA SER A 489 35.42 14.73 9.12
C SER A 489 35.39 13.63 8.06
N ALA A 490 34.24 13.47 7.40
CA ALA A 490 34.09 12.53 6.28
C ALA A 490 34.93 12.95 5.06
N ALA A 491 35.10 14.25 4.84
CA ALA A 491 35.90 14.78 3.73
C ALA A 491 37.40 14.48 3.92
N VAL A 492 37.93 14.69 5.14
CA VAL A 492 39.33 14.39 5.45
C VAL A 492 39.58 12.89 5.50
N ALA A 493 38.61 12.10 5.96
CA ALA A 493 38.68 10.64 5.87
C ALA A 493 38.81 10.19 4.40
N THR A 494 37.95 10.69 3.52
CA THR A 494 37.99 10.38 2.08
C THR A 494 39.33 10.78 1.45
N MET A 495 39.86 11.96 1.82
CA MET A 495 41.16 12.43 1.33
C MET A 495 42.33 11.56 1.81
N LEU A 496 42.35 11.17 3.09
CA LEU A 496 43.41 10.32 3.65
C LEU A 496 43.30 8.85 3.19
N TYR A 497 42.10 8.38 2.83
CA TYR A 497 41.93 7.10 2.15
C TYR A 497 42.46 7.11 0.71
N ALA A 498 42.39 8.25 0.02
CA ALA A 498 42.96 8.41 -1.31
C ALA A 498 44.48 8.61 -1.29
N ASP A 499 45.02 9.33 -0.28
CA ASP A 499 46.47 9.51 -0.07
C ASP A 499 46.83 9.54 1.43
N ALA A 500 47.33 8.40 1.92
CA ALA A 500 47.71 8.23 3.33
C ALA A 500 48.95 9.07 3.75
N THR A 501 49.75 9.54 2.79
CA THR A 501 50.99 10.28 3.05
C THR A 501 50.77 11.77 3.33
N CYS A 502 49.56 12.28 3.07
CA CYS A 502 49.19 13.68 3.30
C CYS A 502 49.47 14.08 4.77
N ALA A 503 50.42 15.01 4.96
CA ALA A 503 50.86 15.46 6.29
C ALA A 503 50.30 16.84 6.68
N THR A 504 49.88 17.63 5.70
CA THR A 504 49.47 19.04 5.90
C THR A 504 48.17 19.36 5.17
N ILE A 505 47.23 20.03 5.86
CA ILE A 505 46.02 20.58 5.24
C ILE A 505 46.01 22.11 5.37
N PRO A 506 45.92 22.85 4.27
CA PRO A 506 45.77 24.30 4.30
C PRO A 506 44.37 24.70 4.79
N MET A 507 44.32 25.59 5.77
CA MET A 507 43.08 26.10 6.35
C MET A 507 42.67 27.43 5.69
N PRO A 508 41.37 27.67 5.46
CA PRO A 508 40.88 28.90 4.85
C PRO A 508 40.84 30.06 5.87
N HIS A 509 41.36 31.23 5.48
CA HIS A 509 41.39 32.54 6.18
C HIS A 509 41.79 32.50 7.67
N GLY A 510 42.16 33.65 8.27
CA GLY A 510 42.52 33.68 9.69
C GLY A 510 41.27 33.69 10.57
N ILE A 511 41.18 32.81 11.57
CA ILE A 511 40.13 32.86 12.61
C ILE A 511 40.69 33.35 13.95
N PRO A 512 39.87 34.01 14.79
CA PRO A 512 40.27 34.42 16.14
C PRO A 512 40.72 33.24 17.03
N SER A 513 41.56 33.52 18.03
CA SER A 513 42.20 32.50 18.88
C SER A 513 41.20 31.66 19.67
N HIS A 514 40.08 32.22 20.11
CA HIS A 514 39.03 31.49 20.83
C HIS A 514 38.23 30.55 19.92
N CYS A 515 37.96 30.93 18.67
CA CYS A 515 37.35 30.06 17.65
C CYS A 515 38.28 28.90 17.28
N MET A 516 39.57 29.18 17.17
CA MET A 516 40.61 28.19 16.90
C MET A 516 40.68 27.12 18.00
N GLU A 517 40.69 27.54 19.28
CA GLU A 517 40.69 26.60 20.40
C GLU A 517 39.45 25.71 20.41
N TYR A 518 38.28 26.29 20.12
CA TYR A 518 37.03 25.52 20.03
C TYR A 518 37.05 24.49 18.90
N PHE A 519 37.48 24.91 17.70
CA PHE A 519 37.65 24.03 16.55
C PHE A 519 38.60 22.87 16.85
N LEU A 520 39.75 23.13 17.47
CA LEU A 520 40.72 22.10 17.83
C LEU A 520 40.17 21.13 18.89
N GLN A 521 39.40 21.62 19.86
CA GLN A 521 38.72 20.76 20.82
C GLN A 521 37.73 19.82 20.11
N MET A 522 36.96 20.33 19.16
CA MET A 522 36.01 19.51 18.38
C MET A 522 36.70 18.47 17.51
N CYS A 523 37.86 18.80 16.92
CA CYS A 523 38.64 17.84 16.14
C CYS A 523 39.22 16.69 16.99
N GLN A 524 39.47 16.92 18.29
CA GLN A 524 40.13 15.97 19.19
C GLN A 524 39.18 15.15 20.08
N ARG A 525 37.88 15.46 20.08
CA ARG A 525 36.89 14.73 20.91
C ARG A 525 36.37 13.48 20.21
N THR A 526 36.24 12.40 20.98
CA THR A 526 35.72 11.10 20.52
C THR A 526 34.28 10.82 20.98
N THR A 527 33.67 11.67 21.82
CA THR A 527 32.29 11.50 22.32
C THR A 527 31.58 12.84 22.55
N ALA A 528 30.31 12.93 22.18
CA ALA A 528 29.46 14.13 22.30
C ALA A 528 29.00 14.38 23.75
N SER A 529 29.43 15.49 24.36
CA SER A 529 28.80 16.09 25.54
C SER A 529 28.47 17.55 25.23
N PRO A 530 27.42 18.14 25.82
CA PRO A 530 26.95 19.47 25.46
C PRO A 530 27.96 20.53 25.90
N VAL A 531 28.23 21.53 25.06
CA VAL A 531 29.20 22.59 25.37
C VAL A 531 28.51 23.94 25.47
N SER A 532 28.52 24.48 26.67
CA SER A 532 28.03 25.81 27.08
C SER A 532 28.82 27.02 26.53
N ARG A 533 29.73 26.84 25.55
CA ARG A 533 30.59 27.93 25.03
C ARG A 533 30.23 28.46 23.64
N VAL A 534 29.49 27.73 22.81
CA VAL A 534 29.12 28.20 21.45
C VAL A 534 28.10 29.33 21.51
N GLU A 535 27.18 29.27 22.48
CA GLU A 535 26.14 30.28 22.71
C GLU A 535 26.68 31.65 23.14
N ALA A 536 27.98 31.79 23.41
CA ALA A 536 28.61 33.06 23.80
C ALA A 536 29.44 33.71 22.69
N MET A 537 29.54 33.07 21.51
CA MET A 537 30.30 33.58 20.36
C MET A 537 29.45 34.53 19.53
N ASP A 538 30.08 35.53 18.90
CA ASP A 538 29.37 36.47 18.04
C ASP A 538 29.04 35.85 16.67
N CYS A 539 28.13 36.50 15.94
CA CYS A 539 27.62 35.98 14.67
C CYS A 539 28.72 35.85 13.59
N ALA A 540 29.73 36.72 13.61
CA ALA A 540 30.85 36.66 12.67
C ALA A 540 31.73 35.43 12.95
N ASP A 541 32.05 35.19 14.22
CA ASP A 541 32.82 34.03 14.68
C ASP A 541 32.11 32.70 14.38
N LEU A 542 30.78 32.65 14.55
CA LEU A 542 29.97 31.47 14.24
C LEU A 542 29.94 31.18 12.74
N LEU A 543 29.83 32.20 11.88
CA LEU A 543 29.85 32.04 10.43
C LEU A 543 31.23 31.58 9.93
N ASP A 544 32.30 32.09 10.51
CA ASP A 544 33.67 31.63 10.20
C ASP A 544 33.88 30.16 10.59
N LEU A 545 33.37 29.75 11.77
CA LEU A 545 33.39 28.34 12.20
C LEU A 545 32.52 27.43 11.30
N ALA A 546 31.34 27.88 10.89
CA ALA A 546 30.47 27.14 9.97
C ALA A 546 31.13 26.93 8.60
N SER A 547 31.77 27.98 8.05
CA SER A 547 32.50 27.92 6.78
C SER A 547 33.64 26.90 6.82
N ILE A 548 34.40 26.86 7.92
CA ILE A 548 35.45 25.86 8.13
C ILE A 548 34.85 24.46 8.27
N ALA A 549 33.79 24.30 9.08
CA ALA A 549 33.11 23.02 9.29
C ALA A 549 32.55 22.44 7.99
N GLN A 550 31.94 23.28 7.15
CA GLN A 550 31.38 22.87 5.86
C GLN A 550 32.47 22.43 4.89
N LYS A 551 33.55 23.20 4.75
CA LYS A 551 34.70 22.83 3.89
C LYS A 551 35.40 21.56 4.36
N MET A 552 35.48 21.38 5.68
CA MET A 552 36.06 20.18 6.29
C MET A 552 35.06 19.02 6.37
N GLY A 553 33.79 19.17 5.98
CA GLY A 553 32.79 18.11 6.13
C GLY A 553 32.57 17.63 7.59
N MET A 554 32.68 18.54 8.56
CA MET A 554 32.49 18.28 9.99
C MET A 554 31.05 18.59 10.43
N LEU A 555 30.14 17.65 10.20
CA LEU A 555 28.70 17.83 10.42
C LEU A 555 28.31 18.11 11.88
N ALA A 556 29.01 17.52 12.85
CA ALA A 556 28.73 17.75 14.27
C ALA A 556 29.04 19.20 14.70
N LEU A 557 30.13 19.77 14.18
CA LEU A 557 30.48 21.17 14.42
C LEU A 557 29.48 22.10 13.72
N LEU A 558 29.09 21.78 12.48
CA LEU A 558 28.10 22.55 11.73
C LEU A 558 26.74 22.57 12.43
N SER A 559 26.25 21.42 12.88
CA SER A 559 24.99 21.30 13.64
C SER A 559 25.05 22.11 14.95
N SER A 560 26.18 22.07 15.67
CA SER A 560 26.34 22.83 16.91
C SER A 560 26.35 24.35 16.68
N VAL A 561 26.90 24.82 15.56
CA VAL A 561 26.86 26.23 15.17
C VAL A 561 25.46 26.64 14.72
N GLU A 562 24.78 25.79 13.94
CA GLU A 562 23.39 26.01 13.53
C GLU A 562 22.45 26.12 14.72
N ASP A 563 22.61 25.27 15.73
CA ASP A 563 21.76 25.29 16.92
C ASP A 563 22.03 26.53 17.78
N ALA A 564 23.27 27.00 17.88
CA ALA A 564 23.59 28.28 18.53
C ALA A 564 23.01 29.47 17.75
N LEU A 565 23.10 29.48 16.42
CA LEU A 565 22.48 30.51 15.56
C LEU A 565 20.93 30.50 15.68
N LYS A 566 20.32 29.32 15.81
CA LYS A 566 18.88 29.13 16.04
C LYS A 566 18.42 29.64 17.41
N VAL A 567 19.21 29.43 18.45
CA VAL A 567 18.86 29.91 19.80
C VAL A 567 19.07 31.42 19.93
N GLN A 568 20.11 31.96 19.28
CA GLN A 568 20.56 33.33 19.54
C GLN A 568 20.06 34.39 18.53
N TYR A 569 19.73 34.02 17.28
CA TYR A 569 19.47 34.99 16.20
C TYR A 569 18.21 34.75 15.35
N PHE A 570 17.47 33.66 15.57
CA PHE A 570 16.35 33.26 14.70
C PHE A 570 15.14 34.22 14.64
N PRO A 571 14.76 34.99 15.68
CA PRO A 571 13.58 35.86 15.56
C PRO A 571 13.78 37.05 14.60
N HIS A 572 15.01 37.55 14.41
CA HIS A 572 15.25 38.81 13.70
C HIS A 572 15.96 38.69 12.33
N GLN A 573 16.55 37.55 11.96
CA GLN A 573 17.23 37.37 10.67
C GLN A 573 16.47 36.57 9.61
N VAL A 574 15.35 35.91 9.94
CA VAL A 574 14.44 35.35 8.92
C VAL A 574 14.00 36.46 7.94
N ALA A 575 13.82 37.68 8.45
CA ALA A 575 13.52 38.89 7.67
C ALA A 575 14.71 39.47 6.85
N ARG A 576 15.93 38.97 7.03
CA ARG A 576 17.14 39.38 6.30
C ARG A 576 17.55 38.32 5.27
N VAL A 577 17.46 37.03 5.62
CA VAL A 577 17.65 35.90 4.68
C VAL A 577 16.57 35.89 3.59
N LEU A 578 15.31 36.23 3.93
CA LEU A 578 14.27 36.47 2.93
C LEU A 578 14.62 37.64 2.00
N ARG A 579 15.35 38.65 2.49
CA ARG A 579 15.77 39.84 1.73
C ARG A 579 16.94 39.56 0.79
N ASP A 580 17.87 38.70 1.21
CA ASP A 580 19.03 38.30 0.41
C ASP A 580 18.67 37.23 -0.64
N ALA A 581 17.70 36.36 -0.35
CA ALA A 581 17.14 35.41 -1.32
C ALA A 581 16.38 36.10 -2.48
N VAL A 582 15.77 37.27 -2.21
CA VAL A 582 15.17 38.15 -3.24
C VAL A 582 16.24 38.71 -4.19
N SER A 583 17.45 38.98 -3.68
CA SER A 583 18.54 39.57 -4.47
C SER A 583 19.17 38.62 -5.50
N MET A 584 18.97 37.30 -5.35
CA MET A 584 19.65 36.28 -6.16
C MET A 584 18.77 35.60 -7.23
N ARG A 585 17.56 36.11 -7.53
CA ARG A 585 16.63 35.61 -8.59
C ARG A 585 16.49 34.07 -8.63
N ILE A 586 15.80 33.52 -7.64
CA ILE A 586 15.66 32.09 -7.41
C ILE A 586 14.26 31.56 -7.82
N PRO A 587 14.16 30.58 -8.74
CA PRO A 587 12.95 29.77 -8.99
C PRO A 587 12.65 28.69 -7.92
N SER A 588 13.52 28.53 -6.92
CA SER A 588 13.53 27.38 -5.99
C SER A 588 12.51 27.43 -4.86
N VAL A 589 11.98 28.60 -4.48
CA VAL A 589 11.01 28.69 -3.35
C VAL A 589 9.65 28.08 -3.72
N VAL A 590 9.21 28.27 -4.96
CA VAL A 590 7.99 27.63 -5.49
C VAL A 590 8.16 26.11 -5.57
N LEU A 591 9.35 25.64 -5.96
CA LEU A 591 9.69 24.22 -6.05
C LEU A 591 9.77 23.53 -4.67
N ILE A 592 10.24 24.24 -3.65
CA ILE A 592 10.33 23.73 -2.27
C ILE A 592 8.94 23.65 -1.62
N CYS A 593 8.07 24.64 -1.87
CA CYS A 593 6.67 24.55 -1.44
C CYS A 593 5.92 23.41 -2.16
N LEU A 594 6.17 23.21 -3.47
CA LEU A 594 5.64 22.07 -4.22
C LEU A 594 6.19 20.71 -3.74
N HIS A 595 7.48 20.65 -3.38
CA HIS A 595 8.09 19.43 -2.84
C HIS A 595 7.54 19.09 -1.44
N ALA A 596 7.30 20.10 -0.59
CA ALA A 596 6.65 19.93 0.71
C ALA A 596 5.16 19.52 0.58
N MET A 597 4.46 19.98 -0.47
CA MET A 597 3.09 19.56 -0.78
C MET A 597 3.00 18.11 -1.28
N GLN A 598 4.08 17.53 -1.80
CA GLN A 598 4.10 16.20 -2.44
C GLN A 598 4.78 15.09 -1.61
N SER A 599 5.47 15.42 -0.51
CA SER A 599 6.29 14.48 0.26
C SER A 599 5.57 13.78 1.43
N LEU A 600 4.24 13.89 1.52
CA LEU A 600 3.45 13.04 2.41
C LEU A 600 2.99 11.77 1.69
N PRO A 601 3.24 10.57 2.25
CA PRO A 601 3.01 9.30 1.59
C PRO A 601 1.56 9.18 1.11
N SER A 602 1.39 8.69 -0.12
CA SER A 602 0.12 8.11 -0.55
C SER A 602 -0.22 6.94 0.37
N PRO A 603 -1.49 6.78 0.81
CA PRO A 603 -1.87 5.55 1.49
C PRO A 603 -1.61 4.40 0.52
N THR A 604 -0.62 3.57 0.89
CA THR A 604 -0.49 2.22 0.36
C THR A 604 -1.82 1.53 0.58
N THR A 605 -2.34 0.89 -0.46
CA THR A 605 -3.50 -0.02 -0.46
C THR A 605 -3.71 -0.63 0.92
N ALA A 606 -4.68 -0.09 1.66
CA ALA A 606 -5.09 -0.64 2.93
C ALA A 606 -5.93 -1.87 2.61
N ASP A 607 -5.42 -3.04 3.00
CA ASP A 607 -6.20 -4.25 3.10
C ASP A 607 -7.37 -4.00 4.08
N ASP A 608 -8.58 -4.33 3.63
CA ASP A 608 -9.85 -4.64 4.31
C ASP A 608 -9.96 -4.32 5.82
N ASP A 609 -10.13 -3.04 6.17
CA ASP A 609 -10.86 -2.61 7.38
C ASP A 609 -11.53 -1.24 7.09
N ASP A 610 -12.79 -1.27 6.64
CA ASP A 610 -13.52 -0.15 6.04
C ASP A 610 -13.68 1.10 6.92
N ALA A 611 -13.53 1.00 8.24
CA ALA A 611 -13.61 2.16 9.13
C ALA A 611 -12.29 2.94 9.24
N THR A 612 -11.15 2.25 9.16
CA THR A 612 -9.82 2.80 9.44
C THR A 612 -9.22 3.43 8.18
N ALA A 613 -9.48 2.84 7.01
CA ALA A 613 -9.08 3.39 5.72
C ALA A 613 -9.82 4.69 5.40
N LEU A 614 -11.13 4.76 5.66
CA LEU A 614 -11.93 5.98 5.51
C LEU A 614 -11.45 7.08 6.48
N ALA A 615 -11.18 6.73 7.74
CA ALA A 615 -10.63 7.68 8.72
C ALA A 615 -9.23 8.19 8.33
N CYS A 616 -8.34 7.32 7.86
CA CYS A 616 -7.00 7.70 7.39
C CYS A 616 -7.05 8.56 6.12
N LEU A 617 -7.96 8.24 5.19
CA LEU A 617 -8.24 9.04 4.00
C LEU A 617 -8.76 10.42 4.39
N VAL A 618 -9.74 10.51 5.30
CA VAL A 618 -10.29 11.77 5.82
C VAL A 618 -9.21 12.61 6.50
N VAL A 619 -8.41 12.01 7.40
CA VAL A 619 -7.32 12.71 8.11
C VAL A 619 -6.25 13.20 7.13
N THR A 620 -5.87 12.40 6.15
CA THR A 620 -4.88 12.78 5.13
C THR A 620 -5.41 13.91 4.24
N ILE A 621 -6.68 13.82 3.82
CA ILE A 621 -7.35 14.85 3.04
C ILE A 621 -7.43 16.16 3.84
N LEU A 622 -7.82 16.11 5.11
CA LEU A 622 -7.91 17.28 6.00
C LEU A 622 -6.52 17.89 6.31
N ALA A 623 -5.49 17.08 6.52
CA ALA A 623 -4.12 17.57 6.75
C ALA A 623 -3.55 18.25 5.50
N ARG A 624 -3.80 17.69 4.31
CA ARG A 624 -3.47 18.34 3.03
C ARG A 624 -4.24 19.64 2.86
N PHE A 625 -5.53 19.67 3.18
CA PHE A 625 -6.30 20.91 3.14
C PHE A 625 -5.75 21.98 4.08
N ALA A 626 -5.38 21.63 5.32
CA ALA A 626 -4.78 22.58 6.25
C ALA A 626 -3.44 23.14 5.72
N LEU A 627 -2.57 22.29 5.18
CA LEU A 627 -1.29 22.72 4.59
C LEU A 627 -1.51 23.61 3.35
N ILE A 628 -2.46 23.26 2.50
CA ILE A 628 -2.82 24.05 1.30
C ILE A 628 -3.41 25.40 1.72
N VAL A 629 -4.25 25.46 2.75
CA VAL A 629 -4.78 26.72 3.27
C VAL A 629 -3.65 27.60 3.83
N VAL A 630 -2.68 27.02 4.54
CA VAL A 630 -1.49 27.74 5.03
C VAL A 630 -0.63 28.24 3.86
N ALA A 631 -0.41 27.43 2.83
CA ALA A 631 0.32 27.83 1.63
C ALA A 631 -0.41 28.95 0.86
N CYS A 632 -1.73 28.81 0.67
CA CYS A 632 -2.59 29.82 0.07
C CYS A 632 -2.66 31.12 0.89
N ALA A 633 -2.54 31.05 2.22
CA ALA A 633 -2.40 32.25 3.04
C ALA A 633 -1.01 32.91 2.90
N GLY A 634 0.04 32.12 2.67
CA GLY A 634 1.41 32.59 2.47
C GLY A 634 1.68 33.22 1.10
N PHE A 635 1.05 32.71 0.02
CA PHE A 635 1.32 33.19 -1.34
C PHE A 635 1.03 34.69 -1.56
N PRO A 636 -0.08 35.28 -1.07
CA PRO A 636 -0.32 36.72 -1.14
C PRO A 636 0.73 37.56 -0.41
N PHE A 637 1.28 37.04 0.70
CA PHE A 637 2.35 37.71 1.44
C PHE A 637 3.66 37.70 0.64
N PHE A 638 4.00 36.59 -0.02
CA PHE A 638 5.10 36.56 -0.99
C PHE A 638 4.84 37.52 -2.16
N LEU A 639 3.61 37.62 -2.65
CA LEU A 639 3.26 38.54 -3.74
C LEU A 639 3.47 40.00 -3.34
N GLN A 640 3.11 40.38 -2.12
CA GLN A 640 3.39 41.73 -1.59
C GLN A 640 4.89 42.00 -1.38
N LEU A 641 5.69 41.00 -1.03
CA LEU A 641 7.12 41.17 -0.81
C LEU A 641 7.94 41.34 -2.10
N PHE A 642 7.45 40.77 -3.20
CA PHE A 642 8.18 40.71 -4.48
C PHE A 642 7.54 41.54 -5.60
N ALA A 643 6.28 41.98 -5.45
CA ALA A 643 5.70 42.98 -6.34
C ALA A 643 6.48 44.28 -6.15
N SER A 644 7.06 44.80 -7.23
CA SER A 644 7.70 46.11 -7.23
C SER A 644 6.72 47.17 -6.78
N GLU A 645 7.20 48.15 -5.99
CA GLU A 645 6.54 49.46 -5.82
C GLU A 645 6.55 50.22 -7.16
N GLN A 646 5.91 49.67 -8.19
CA GLN A 646 5.53 50.43 -9.35
C GLN A 646 4.25 51.18 -8.96
N GLU A 647 4.40 52.48 -8.75
CA GLU A 647 3.33 53.44 -8.48
C GLU A 647 2.26 53.41 -9.58
N ASP A 648 1.38 52.42 -9.58
CA ASP A 648 0.09 52.47 -10.29
C ASP A 648 -0.99 52.68 -9.23
N GLY A 649 -1.28 53.96 -8.98
CA GLY A 649 -2.05 54.48 -7.83
C GLY A 649 -3.52 54.05 -7.70
N ASP A 650 -3.98 52.99 -8.36
CA ASP A 650 -5.38 52.51 -8.28
C ASP A 650 -5.55 50.98 -8.26
N VAL A 651 -4.48 50.17 -8.39
CA VAL A 651 -4.61 48.70 -8.50
C VAL A 651 -4.33 48.01 -7.16
N THR A 652 -5.37 47.53 -6.49
CA THR A 652 -5.24 46.78 -5.24
C THR A 652 -4.64 45.38 -5.45
N LEU A 653 -3.99 44.82 -4.42
CA LEU A 653 -3.56 43.41 -4.42
C LEU A 653 -4.73 42.45 -4.72
N ALA A 654 -5.92 42.75 -4.20
CA ALA A 654 -7.12 41.96 -4.46
C ALA A 654 -7.43 41.91 -5.96
N ASN A 655 -7.33 43.04 -6.67
CA ASN A 655 -7.49 43.09 -8.12
C ASN A 655 -6.39 42.29 -8.84
N LYS A 656 -5.14 42.33 -8.36
CA LYS A 656 -4.07 41.48 -8.91
C LYS A 656 -4.36 39.98 -8.75
N LEU A 657 -4.88 39.56 -7.59
CA LEU A 657 -5.28 38.18 -7.35
C LEU A 657 -6.56 37.77 -8.12
N GLY A 658 -7.25 38.72 -8.76
CA GLY A 658 -8.48 38.51 -9.51
C GLY A 658 -9.76 38.53 -8.67
N PHE A 659 -9.73 39.21 -7.52
CA PHE A 659 -10.90 39.51 -6.70
C PHE A 659 -11.39 40.93 -6.98
N HIS A 660 -12.59 41.04 -7.56
CA HIS A 660 -13.21 42.31 -7.91
C HIS A 660 -14.39 42.59 -6.95
N ALA A 661 -14.58 43.86 -6.57
CA ALA A 661 -15.70 44.27 -5.72
C ALA A 661 -17.06 44.17 -6.45
N ASN A 662 -17.06 44.24 -7.78
CA ASN A 662 -18.26 44.14 -8.59
C ASN A 662 -18.69 42.67 -8.79
N VAL A 663 -19.69 42.24 -8.01
CA VAL A 663 -20.23 40.88 -8.05
C VAL A 663 -20.86 40.57 -9.41
N LEU A 664 -21.54 41.53 -10.05
CA LEU A 664 -22.20 41.30 -11.34
C LEU A 664 -21.19 41.00 -12.44
N GLU A 665 -20.08 41.74 -12.48
CA GLU A 665 -18.98 41.50 -13.41
C GLU A 665 -18.37 40.11 -13.20
N THR A 666 -18.06 39.79 -11.95
CA THR A 666 -17.49 38.49 -11.56
C THR A 666 -18.38 37.32 -11.98
N VAL A 667 -19.69 37.41 -11.70
CA VAL A 667 -20.68 36.39 -12.08
C VAL A 667 -20.80 36.28 -13.59
N THR A 668 -20.85 37.41 -14.30
CA THR A 668 -20.96 37.42 -15.77
C THR A 668 -19.73 36.78 -16.42
N CYS A 669 -18.52 37.20 -16.04
CA CYS A 669 -17.28 36.59 -16.53
C CYS A 669 -17.22 35.09 -16.25
N THR A 670 -17.65 34.67 -15.06
CA THR A 670 -17.67 33.25 -14.67
C THR A 670 -18.64 32.46 -15.53
N LEU A 671 -19.87 32.92 -15.69
CA LEU A 671 -20.88 32.26 -16.51
C LEU A 671 -20.47 32.19 -17.99
N LEU A 672 -19.87 33.25 -18.53
CA LEU A 672 -19.40 33.26 -19.92
C LEU A 672 -18.20 32.34 -20.14
N ALA A 673 -17.26 32.29 -19.19
CA ALA A 673 -16.12 31.37 -19.26
C ALA A 673 -16.57 29.90 -19.16
N VAL A 674 -17.52 29.60 -18.26
CA VAL A 674 -18.12 28.27 -18.15
C VAL A 674 -18.91 27.93 -19.43
N LEU A 675 -19.73 28.85 -19.95
CA LEU A 675 -20.46 28.65 -21.20
C LEU A 675 -19.53 28.37 -22.37
N LEU A 676 -18.44 29.13 -22.51
CA LEU A 676 -17.42 28.89 -23.51
C LEU A 676 -16.84 27.48 -23.37
N THR A 677 -16.60 27.03 -22.15
CA THR A 677 -16.13 25.66 -21.87
C THR A 677 -17.20 24.62 -22.21
N MET A 678 -18.48 24.89 -21.92
CA MET A 678 -19.59 24.01 -22.32
C MET A 678 -19.69 23.86 -23.85
N LEU A 679 -19.39 24.90 -24.64
CA LEU A 679 -19.32 24.80 -26.10
C LEU A 679 -18.22 23.83 -26.54
N LEU A 680 -17.04 23.90 -25.92
CA LEU A 680 -15.95 22.97 -26.20
C LEU A 680 -16.34 21.50 -25.88
N PHE A 681 -17.08 21.29 -24.79
CA PHE A 681 -17.54 19.98 -24.33
C PHE A 681 -18.94 19.58 -24.85
N ALA A 682 -19.48 20.28 -25.85
CA ALA A 682 -20.84 20.04 -26.36
C ALA A 682 -21.07 18.57 -26.76
N GLY A 683 -20.07 17.90 -27.35
CA GLY A 683 -20.14 16.48 -27.68
C GLY A 683 -20.31 15.59 -26.45
N SER A 684 -19.55 15.83 -25.38
CA SER A 684 -19.65 15.06 -24.13
C SER A 684 -20.99 15.29 -23.43
N ILE A 685 -21.51 16.53 -23.43
CA ILE A 685 -22.84 16.84 -22.88
C ILE A 685 -23.93 16.07 -23.64
N VAL A 686 -23.85 16.03 -24.97
CA VAL A 686 -24.79 15.28 -25.81
C VAL A 686 -24.67 13.79 -25.57
N SER A 687 -23.45 13.25 -25.45
CA SER A 687 -23.21 11.84 -25.14
C SER A 687 -23.87 11.43 -23.81
N ASN A 688 -23.61 12.18 -22.74
CA ASN A 688 -24.18 11.91 -21.40
C ASN A 688 -25.71 12.03 -21.41
N SER A 689 -26.26 12.96 -22.21
CA SER A 689 -27.71 13.12 -22.36
C SER A 689 -28.34 11.93 -23.10
N LEU A 690 -27.65 11.41 -24.11
CA LEU A 690 -28.07 10.23 -24.87
C LEU A 690 -27.95 8.94 -24.06
N GLU A 691 -27.01 8.87 -23.12
CA GLU A 691 -26.89 7.76 -22.17
C GLU A 691 -28.13 7.68 -21.26
N VAL A 692 -28.54 8.79 -20.66
CA VAL A 692 -29.80 8.87 -19.88
C VAL A 692 -31.01 8.48 -20.74
N TYR A 693 -31.03 8.93 -21.99
CA TYR A 693 -32.08 8.56 -22.95
C TYR A 693 -32.10 7.04 -23.23
N ALA A 694 -30.94 6.43 -23.45
CA ALA A 694 -30.81 5.00 -23.70
C ALA A 694 -31.27 4.17 -22.48
N ILE A 695 -30.84 4.53 -21.27
CA ILE A 695 -31.27 3.90 -20.01
C ILE A 695 -32.80 3.99 -19.87
N LYS A 696 -33.37 5.17 -20.12
CA LYS A 696 -34.83 5.39 -20.09
C LYS A 696 -35.59 4.53 -21.11
N GLN A 697 -35.01 4.26 -22.27
CA GLN A 697 -35.61 3.41 -23.30
C GLN A 697 -35.56 1.92 -22.95
N HIS A 698 -34.48 1.46 -22.33
CA HIS A 698 -34.38 0.08 -21.86
C HIS A 698 -35.34 -0.19 -20.68
N ASN A 699 -35.52 0.78 -19.79
CA ASN A 699 -36.42 0.69 -18.63
C ASN A 699 -37.73 1.48 -18.86
N CYS A 700 -38.64 0.90 -19.66
CA CYS A 700 -39.91 1.52 -20.06
C CYS A 700 -40.76 2.07 -18.89
N GLY A 701 -40.68 1.46 -17.71
CA GLY A 701 -41.40 1.89 -16.49
C GLY A 701 -40.71 2.94 -15.61
N ALA A 702 -39.42 3.22 -15.82
CA ALA A 702 -38.64 4.15 -14.99
C ALA A 702 -38.95 5.62 -15.30
N THR A 703 -38.87 6.54 -14.33
CA THR A 703 -38.98 7.99 -14.62
C THR A 703 -37.64 8.53 -15.17
N TRP A 704 -37.63 9.75 -15.74
CA TRP A 704 -36.38 10.41 -16.14
C TRP A 704 -35.40 10.61 -14.97
N LEU A 705 -35.94 10.78 -13.75
CA LEU A 705 -35.12 10.89 -12.55
C LEU A 705 -34.47 9.56 -12.20
N ASP A 706 -35.17 8.44 -12.36
CA ASP A 706 -34.61 7.12 -12.08
C ASP A 706 -33.52 6.76 -13.10
N ALA A 707 -33.74 7.07 -14.39
CA ALA A 707 -32.71 6.92 -15.41
C ALA A 707 -31.46 7.79 -15.14
N PHE A 708 -31.65 9.00 -14.60
CA PHE A 708 -30.51 9.85 -14.18
C PHE A 708 -29.79 9.29 -12.94
N ARG A 709 -30.51 8.66 -12.00
CA ARG A 709 -29.92 8.04 -10.80
C ARG A 709 -29.01 6.87 -11.10
N GLU A 710 -29.27 6.17 -12.21
CA GLU A 710 -28.44 5.06 -12.69
C GLU A 710 -27.14 5.53 -13.38
N THR A 711 -26.96 6.84 -13.61
CA THR A 711 -25.73 7.35 -14.23
C THR A 711 -24.54 7.40 -13.26
N GLN A 712 -23.33 7.24 -13.81
CA GLN A 712 -22.06 7.40 -13.08
C GLN A 712 -21.95 8.76 -12.37
N VAL A 713 -22.49 9.81 -12.99
CA VAL A 713 -22.51 11.16 -12.40
C VAL A 713 -23.27 11.16 -11.08
N TYR A 714 -24.49 10.61 -11.05
CA TYR A 714 -25.29 10.57 -9.82
C TYR A 714 -24.68 9.68 -8.75
N HIS A 715 -24.10 8.53 -9.15
CA HIS A 715 -23.39 7.63 -8.23
C HIS A 715 -22.25 8.35 -7.51
N ASN A 716 -21.39 9.07 -8.24
CA ASN A 716 -20.25 9.82 -7.68
C ASN A 716 -20.68 10.91 -6.69
N PHE A 717 -21.83 11.57 -6.92
CA PHE A 717 -22.36 12.58 -6.00
C PHE A 717 -23.01 12.00 -4.74
N THR A 718 -23.53 10.77 -4.81
CA THR A 718 -24.30 10.17 -3.70
C THR A 718 -23.44 9.32 -2.78
N HIS A 719 -22.57 8.48 -3.34
CA HIS A 719 -21.77 7.50 -2.61
C HIS A 719 -20.36 8.04 -2.32
N ASP A 720 -19.73 8.78 -3.24
CA ASP A 720 -18.36 9.29 -3.11
C ASP A 720 -18.27 10.79 -2.77
N ARG A 721 -19.03 11.24 -1.77
CA ARG A 721 -19.21 12.69 -1.47
C ARG A 721 -17.89 13.44 -1.24
N LEU A 722 -16.97 12.87 -0.46
CA LEU A 722 -15.70 13.53 -0.10
C LEU A 722 -14.70 13.61 -1.28
N PRO A 723 -14.44 12.52 -2.03
CA PRO A 723 -13.66 12.59 -3.27
C PRO A 723 -14.24 13.55 -4.30
N THR A 724 -15.57 13.55 -4.48
CA THR A 724 -16.26 14.44 -5.41
C THR A 724 -16.14 15.91 -5.00
N LEU A 725 -16.31 16.22 -3.70
CA LEU A 725 -16.11 17.57 -3.15
C LEU A 725 -14.67 18.07 -3.35
N ARG A 726 -13.69 17.20 -3.11
CA ARG A 726 -12.27 17.50 -3.37
C ARG A 726 -12.03 17.82 -4.85
N THR A 727 -12.59 17.02 -5.75
CA THR A 727 -12.31 17.09 -7.19
C THR A 727 -13.01 18.27 -7.87
N LEU A 728 -14.24 18.60 -7.45
CA LEU A 728 -15.06 19.62 -8.10
C LEU A 728 -14.96 21.00 -7.46
N ILE A 729 -14.59 21.09 -6.18
CA ILE A 729 -14.58 22.38 -5.46
C ILE A 729 -13.18 22.71 -4.95
N PHE A 730 -12.62 21.89 -4.07
CA PHE A 730 -11.39 22.29 -3.37
C PHE A 730 -10.13 22.24 -4.23
N GLY A 731 -9.98 21.24 -5.08
CA GLY A 731 -8.89 21.16 -6.06
C GLY A 731 -8.88 22.41 -6.94
N PRO A 732 -9.97 22.68 -7.69
CA PRO A 732 -10.11 23.89 -8.50
C PRO A 732 -9.82 25.20 -7.75
N LEU A 733 -10.39 25.38 -6.55
CA LEU A 733 -10.16 26.59 -5.76
C LEU A 733 -8.69 26.78 -5.39
N THR A 734 -8.01 25.72 -4.97
CA THR A 734 -6.66 25.82 -4.43
C THR A 734 -5.60 25.87 -5.52
N GLU A 735 -5.76 25.05 -6.55
CA GLU A 735 -4.84 24.99 -7.69
C GLU A 735 -4.89 26.28 -8.51
N GLU A 736 -6.07 26.79 -8.87
CA GLU A 736 -6.17 28.03 -9.63
C GLU A 736 -5.71 29.24 -8.81
N PHE A 737 -5.88 29.21 -7.49
CA PHE A 737 -5.40 30.30 -6.64
C PHE A 737 -3.86 30.35 -6.62
N ALA A 738 -3.20 29.21 -6.44
CA ALA A 738 -1.75 29.14 -6.44
C ALA A 738 -1.17 29.41 -7.85
N PHE A 739 -1.68 28.72 -8.86
CA PHE A 739 -1.09 28.73 -10.20
C PHE A 739 -1.58 29.87 -11.08
N ARG A 740 -2.73 30.50 -10.83
CA ARG A 740 -3.20 31.69 -11.59
C ARG A 740 -3.15 32.94 -10.74
N SER A 741 -3.91 32.98 -9.64
CA SER A 741 -4.00 34.22 -8.84
C SER A 741 -2.66 34.65 -8.25
N CYS A 742 -1.77 33.71 -7.91
CA CYS A 742 -0.47 34.04 -7.32
C CYS A 742 0.69 34.01 -8.33
N MET A 743 0.84 32.94 -9.11
CA MET A 743 2.00 32.77 -9.99
C MET A 743 1.97 33.70 -11.22
N LEU A 744 0.82 33.88 -11.90
CA LEU A 744 0.75 34.67 -13.13
C LEU A 744 1.06 36.16 -12.89
N PRO A 745 0.49 36.83 -11.86
CA PRO A 745 0.82 38.22 -11.58
C PRO A 745 2.30 38.42 -11.29
N LEU A 746 2.94 37.48 -10.56
CA LEU A 746 4.39 37.53 -10.30
C LEU A 746 5.22 37.42 -11.59
N LEU A 747 4.84 36.54 -12.52
CA LEU A 747 5.53 36.41 -13.81
C LEU A 747 5.36 37.69 -14.65
N MET A 748 4.16 38.27 -14.66
CA MET A 748 3.88 39.54 -15.32
C MET A 748 4.66 40.71 -14.71
N ASP A 749 4.70 40.82 -13.38
CA ASP A 749 5.47 41.83 -12.65
C ASP A 749 6.99 41.62 -12.85
N ALA A 750 7.44 40.38 -13.07
CA ALA A 750 8.82 40.04 -13.45
C ALA A 750 9.17 40.39 -14.92
N GLY A 751 8.25 41.00 -15.67
CA GLY A 751 8.44 41.47 -17.04
C GLY A 751 8.21 40.43 -18.13
N TRP A 752 7.54 39.31 -17.82
CA TRP A 752 7.19 38.32 -18.84
C TRP A 752 6.07 38.85 -19.75
N SER A 753 6.17 38.55 -21.05
CA SER A 753 5.08 38.87 -21.98
C SER A 753 3.85 38.01 -21.69
N VAL A 754 2.65 38.53 -21.96
CA VAL A 754 1.38 37.81 -21.80
C VAL A 754 1.42 36.44 -22.51
N SER A 755 1.96 36.39 -23.73
CA SER A 755 2.09 35.14 -24.50
C SER A 755 3.03 34.15 -23.81
N THR A 756 4.21 34.59 -23.37
CA THR A 756 5.17 33.73 -22.64
C THR A 756 4.54 33.19 -21.36
N THR A 757 3.84 34.05 -20.61
CA THR A 757 3.16 33.66 -19.36
C THR A 757 2.08 32.60 -19.62
N ILE A 758 1.30 32.71 -20.70
CA ILE A 758 0.25 31.73 -21.05
C ILE A 758 0.85 30.36 -21.41
N PHE A 759 1.91 30.33 -22.21
CA PHE A 759 2.44 29.06 -22.74
C PHE A 759 3.44 28.38 -21.81
N ALA A 760 4.23 29.13 -21.04
CA ALA A 760 5.30 28.57 -20.22
C ALA A 760 4.88 28.26 -18.77
N SER A 761 4.00 29.07 -18.17
CA SER A 761 3.57 28.83 -16.78
C SER A 761 2.86 27.48 -16.56
N PRO A 762 2.07 26.94 -17.51
CA PRO A 762 1.43 25.63 -17.35
C PRO A 762 2.41 24.45 -17.33
N LEU A 763 3.65 24.62 -17.80
CA LEU A 763 4.66 23.56 -17.71
C LEU A 763 5.01 23.24 -16.25
N ALA A 764 5.03 24.24 -15.35
CA ALA A 764 5.23 24.02 -13.92
C ALA A 764 4.08 23.19 -13.31
N PHE A 765 2.85 23.41 -13.79
CA PHE A 765 1.67 22.65 -13.41
C PHE A 765 1.73 21.20 -13.94
N GLY A 766 2.06 21.01 -15.22
CA GLY A 766 2.17 19.70 -15.84
C GLY A 766 3.33 18.85 -15.28
N VAL A 767 4.50 19.44 -15.05
CA VAL A 767 5.68 18.75 -14.49
C VAL A 767 5.41 18.27 -13.06
N ALA A 768 4.59 18.99 -12.29
CA ALA A 768 4.22 18.56 -10.96
C ALA A 768 3.55 17.18 -10.95
N HIS A 769 2.99 16.69 -12.06
CA HIS A 769 2.34 15.37 -12.16
C HIS A 769 3.27 14.24 -12.61
N VAL A 770 4.51 14.55 -13.00
CA VAL A 770 5.52 13.54 -13.39
C VAL A 770 5.81 12.56 -12.25
N HIS A 771 5.58 12.95 -10.99
CA HIS A 771 5.73 12.06 -9.83
C HIS A 771 4.81 10.83 -9.89
N HIS A 772 3.63 10.92 -10.54
CA HIS A 772 2.74 9.77 -10.73
C HIS A 772 3.37 8.65 -11.57
N LEU A 773 4.45 8.94 -12.31
CA LEU A 773 5.22 7.91 -12.98
C LEU A 773 5.75 6.88 -11.98
N ILE A 774 6.24 7.35 -10.83
CA ILE A 774 6.75 6.49 -9.76
C ILE A 774 5.62 5.65 -9.18
N ASP A 775 4.43 6.23 -9.00
CA ASP A 775 3.27 5.53 -8.44
C ASP A 775 2.66 4.50 -9.40
N HIS A 776 2.60 4.81 -10.71
CA HIS A 776 2.16 3.87 -11.73
C HIS A 776 3.15 2.70 -11.90
N ILE A 777 4.44 2.96 -11.77
CA ILE A 777 5.47 1.89 -11.78
C ILE A 777 5.38 1.04 -10.51
N ARG A 778 5.16 1.65 -9.34
CA ARG A 778 4.97 0.93 -8.06
C ARG A 778 3.71 0.07 -8.02
N SER A 779 2.65 0.46 -8.73
CA SER A 779 1.40 -0.31 -8.85
C SER A 779 1.45 -1.44 -9.89
N GLY A 780 2.64 -1.78 -10.39
CA GLY A 780 2.84 -2.93 -11.27
C GLY A 780 2.45 -2.70 -12.73
N ARG A 781 2.14 -1.46 -13.13
CA ARG A 781 1.82 -1.16 -14.54
C ARG A 781 3.08 -1.24 -15.40
N PRO A 782 3.01 -1.76 -16.64
CA PRO A 782 4.15 -1.77 -17.56
C PRO A 782 4.70 -0.35 -17.76
N VAL A 783 6.03 -0.20 -17.75
CA VAL A 783 6.68 1.14 -17.84
C VAL A 783 6.22 1.91 -19.08
N ARG A 784 6.05 1.23 -20.22
CA ARG A 784 5.53 1.86 -21.45
C ARG A 784 4.14 2.46 -21.24
N THR A 785 3.26 1.73 -20.55
CA THR A 785 1.91 2.18 -20.21
C THR A 785 1.93 3.28 -19.16
N ALA A 786 2.76 3.17 -18.12
CA ALA A 786 2.93 4.21 -17.10
C ALA A 786 3.46 5.53 -17.69
N VAL A 787 4.48 5.44 -18.56
CA VAL A 787 5.01 6.59 -19.30
C VAL A 787 3.94 7.17 -20.22
N ALA A 788 3.21 6.34 -20.97
CA ALA A 788 2.14 6.83 -21.84
C ALA A 788 1.04 7.57 -21.06
N ILE A 789 0.63 7.04 -19.91
CA ILE A 789 -0.36 7.69 -19.02
C ILE A 789 0.17 9.03 -18.52
N VAL A 790 1.40 9.09 -18.02
CA VAL A 790 1.98 10.33 -17.46
C VAL A 790 2.25 11.36 -18.55
N VAL A 791 2.70 10.93 -19.73
CA VAL A 791 2.86 11.84 -20.89
C VAL A 791 1.51 12.38 -21.32
N PHE A 792 0.49 11.53 -21.41
CA PHE A 792 -0.88 11.98 -21.71
C PHE A 792 -1.40 12.95 -20.65
N GLN A 793 -1.22 12.62 -19.37
CA GLN A 793 -1.61 13.47 -18.24
C GLN A 793 -0.88 14.82 -18.30
N LEU A 794 0.43 14.83 -18.53
CA LEU A 794 1.24 16.05 -18.64
C LEU A 794 0.80 16.91 -19.84
N LEU A 795 0.57 16.31 -21.01
CA LEU A 795 0.09 17.05 -22.18
C LEU A 795 -1.30 17.62 -21.95
N TYR A 796 -2.23 16.81 -21.45
CA TYR A 796 -3.60 17.22 -21.19
C TYR A 796 -3.68 18.34 -20.14
N THR A 797 -2.98 18.21 -19.01
CA THR A 797 -2.97 19.24 -17.96
C THR A 797 -2.24 20.51 -18.40
N THR A 798 -1.23 20.39 -19.28
CA THR A 798 -0.56 21.56 -19.87
C THR A 798 -1.50 22.32 -20.80
N VAL A 799 -2.25 21.63 -21.67
CA VAL A 799 -3.24 22.26 -22.57
C VAL A 799 -4.36 22.93 -21.78
N PHE A 800 -4.88 22.25 -20.75
CA PHE A 800 -5.83 22.86 -19.82
C PHE A 800 -5.25 24.10 -19.15
N GLY A 801 -4.00 24.02 -18.67
CA GLY A 801 -3.37 25.14 -18.00
C GLY A 801 -3.12 26.33 -18.94
N ILE A 802 -2.84 26.10 -20.23
CA ILE A 802 -2.78 27.18 -21.24
C ILE A 802 -4.14 27.88 -21.34
N PHE A 803 -5.22 27.11 -21.43
CA PHE A 803 -6.58 27.65 -21.49
C PHE A 803 -6.96 28.42 -20.22
N ALA A 804 -6.69 27.86 -19.03
CA ALA A 804 -6.94 28.52 -17.75
C ALA A 804 -6.13 29.81 -17.60
N SER A 805 -4.84 29.80 -17.96
CA SER A 805 -4.00 31.00 -17.98
C SER A 805 -4.52 32.07 -18.95
N PHE A 806 -4.98 31.67 -20.14
CA PHE A 806 -5.60 32.58 -21.10
C PHE A 806 -6.88 33.21 -20.50
N VAL A 807 -7.80 32.41 -19.95
CA VAL A 807 -9.05 32.90 -19.36
C VAL A 807 -8.76 33.85 -18.19
N PHE A 808 -7.82 33.51 -17.30
CA PHE A 808 -7.45 34.36 -16.17
C PHE A 808 -6.88 35.71 -16.63
N LEU A 809 -5.90 35.72 -17.53
CA LEU A 809 -5.31 36.97 -17.99
C LEU A 809 -6.28 37.80 -18.82
N ARG A 810 -7.18 37.15 -19.57
CA ARG A 810 -8.13 37.86 -20.44
C ARG A 810 -9.32 38.45 -19.69
N THR A 811 -9.81 37.76 -18.65
CA THR A 811 -10.95 38.21 -17.83
C THR A 811 -10.52 38.95 -16.57
N GLY A 812 -9.37 38.61 -15.97
CA GLY A 812 -8.93 39.11 -14.68
C GLY A 812 -9.64 38.48 -13.48
N HIS A 813 -10.51 37.49 -13.67
CA HIS A 813 -11.39 36.97 -12.61
C HIS A 813 -10.97 35.58 -12.11
N PHE A 814 -10.73 35.45 -10.81
CA PHE A 814 -10.38 34.17 -10.17
C PHE A 814 -11.51 33.14 -10.27
N TYR A 815 -12.74 33.53 -9.94
CA TYR A 815 -13.88 32.60 -9.96
C TYR A 815 -14.23 32.08 -11.36
N ALA A 816 -13.86 32.83 -12.41
CA ALA A 816 -14.05 32.38 -13.78
C ALA A 816 -13.20 31.13 -14.09
N VAL A 817 -11.93 31.13 -13.73
CA VAL A 817 -11.05 29.97 -13.94
C VAL A 817 -11.39 28.80 -13.01
N VAL A 818 -11.84 29.07 -11.78
CA VAL A 818 -12.34 28.03 -10.88
C VAL A 818 -13.54 27.32 -11.50
N GLY A 819 -14.52 28.08 -12.03
CA GLY A 819 -15.70 27.50 -12.69
C GLY A 819 -15.34 26.66 -13.91
N VAL A 820 -14.41 27.14 -14.73
CA VAL A 820 -13.87 26.39 -15.88
C VAL A 820 -13.23 25.08 -15.44
N HIS A 821 -12.36 25.13 -14.42
CA HIS A 821 -11.69 23.94 -13.88
C HIS A 821 -12.71 22.94 -13.31
N SER A 822 -13.62 23.39 -12.45
CA SER A 822 -14.69 22.55 -11.89
C SER A 822 -15.51 21.86 -12.97
N PHE A 823 -15.84 22.57 -14.05
CA PHE A 823 -16.59 22.00 -15.16
C PHE A 823 -15.77 20.96 -15.95
N CYS A 824 -14.50 21.24 -16.23
CA CYS A 824 -13.60 20.26 -16.87
C CYS A 824 -13.44 18.98 -16.03
N ASN A 825 -13.33 19.10 -14.71
CA ASN A 825 -13.25 17.95 -13.81
C ASN A 825 -14.57 17.17 -13.75
N LEU A 826 -15.71 17.84 -13.92
CA LEU A 826 -17.01 17.18 -14.01
C LEU A 826 -17.18 16.39 -15.31
N MET A 827 -16.77 16.96 -16.45
CA MET A 827 -16.92 16.33 -17.77
C MET A 827 -15.85 15.26 -18.04
N GLY A 828 -14.65 15.39 -17.47
CA GLY A 828 -13.53 14.49 -17.71
C GLY A 828 -13.03 14.52 -19.16
N PHE A 829 -12.21 13.54 -19.53
CA PHE A 829 -11.78 13.38 -20.93
C PHE A 829 -12.93 12.77 -21.76
N PRO A 830 -13.14 13.20 -23.01
CA PRO A 830 -14.15 12.60 -23.90
C PRO A 830 -14.02 11.08 -24.00
N ASP A 831 -15.07 10.35 -23.59
CA ASP A 831 -15.12 8.91 -23.78
C ASP A 831 -15.45 8.58 -25.24
N LEU A 832 -14.54 7.88 -25.92
CA LEU A 832 -14.68 7.47 -27.32
C LEU A 832 -15.27 6.06 -27.46
N SER A 833 -15.72 5.43 -26.38
CA SER A 833 -16.29 4.09 -26.37
C SER A 833 -17.54 3.96 -27.24
N PHE A 834 -18.25 5.05 -27.51
CA PHE A 834 -19.38 5.09 -28.47
C PHE A 834 -18.98 4.75 -29.92
N LEU A 835 -17.68 4.74 -30.25
CA LEU A 835 -17.19 4.30 -31.56
C LEU A 835 -17.21 2.77 -31.72
N ASN A 836 -17.29 2.02 -30.62
CA ASN A 836 -17.36 0.57 -30.65
C ASN A 836 -18.77 0.09 -31.02
N ALA A 837 -18.86 -0.91 -31.89
CA ALA A 837 -20.13 -1.42 -32.41
C ALA A 837 -21.05 -1.99 -31.32
N ASP A 838 -20.47 -2.47 -30.22
CA ASP A 838 -21.20 -3.06 -29.08
C ASP A 838 -21.76 -2.01 -28.10
N HIS A 839 -21.45 -0.73 -28.30
CA HIS A 839 -21.87 0.34 -27.39
C HIS A 839 -23.31 0.79 -27.70
N PRO A 840 -24.19 1.01 -26.68
CA PRO A 840 -25.58 1.43 -26.90
C PRO A 840 -25.71 2.75 -27.69
N LEU A 841 -24.70 3.62 -27.60
CA LEU A 841 -24.65 4.90 -28.30
C LEU A 841 -24.08 4.84 -29.73
N TYR A 842 -23.67 3.67 -30.23
CA TYR A 842 -23.09 3.52 -31.57
C TYR A 842 -23.99 4.07 -32.68
N ARG A 843 -25.31 3.90 -32.55
CA ARG A 843 -26.31 4.45 -33.48
C ARG A 843 -26.27 5.97 -33.60
N PHE A 844 -25.83 6.68 -32.55
CA PHE A 844 -25.76 8.14 -32.49
C PHE A 844 -24.36 8.69 -32.80
N GLN A 845 -23.41 7.84 -33.19
CA GLN A 845 -22.03 8.21 -33.52
C GLN A 845 -21.92 9.46 -34.43
N PRO A 846 -22.62 9.59 -35.59
CA PRO A 846 -22.46 10.76 -36.44
C PRO A 846 -22.98 12.05 -35.80
N LEU A 847 -24.00 11.94 -34.93
CA LEU A 847 -24.51 13.08 -34.16
C LEU A 847 -23.48 13.53 -33.12
N ILE A 848 -22.92 12.59 -32.35
CA ILE A 848 -21.92 12.88 -31.30
C ILE A 848 -20.64 13.46 -31.93
N LEU A 849 -20.16 12.88 -33.03
CA LEU A 849 -18.98 13.40 -33.73
C LEU A 849 -19.25 14.78 -34.35
N GLY A 850 -20.43 14.97 -34.93
CA GLY A 850 -20.86 16.26 -35.47
C GLY A 850 -20.92 17.35 -34.40
N THR A 851 -21.40 17.04 -33.20
CA THR A 851 -21.48 18.00 -32.08
C THR A 851 -20.11 18.30 -31.46
N TYR A 852 -19.16 17.35 -31.45
CA TYR A 852 -17.77 17.66 -31.10
C TYR A 852 -17.15 18.67 -32.07
N ILE A 853 -17.28 18.46 -33.39
CA ILE A 853 -16.72 19.36 -34.40
C ILE A 853 -17.39 20.74 -34.33
N ALA A 854 -18.72 20.77 -34.25
CA ALA A 854 -19.47 22.02 -34.13
C ALA A 854 -19.14 22.77 -32.84
N GLY A 855 -18.97 22.06 -31.72
CA GLY A 855 -18.57 22.61 -30.43
C GLY A 855 -17.18 23.25 -30.47
N ILE A 856 -16.20 22.58 -31.07
CA ILE A 856 -14.83 23.12 -31.27
C ILE A 856 -14.85 24.36 -32.16
N ALA A 857 -15.63 24.35 -33.25
CA ALA A 857 -15.78 25.51 -34.13
C ALA A 857 -16.43 26.69 -33.41
N ALA A 858 -17.49 26.45 -32.64
CA ALA A 858 -18.18 27.46 -31.84
C ALA A 858 -17.27 28.02 -30.73
N PHE A 859 -16.53 27.16 -30.04
CA PHE A 859 -15.53 27.57 -29.06
C PHE A 859 -14.47 28.48 -29.70
N SER A 860 -13.92 28.08 -30.84
CA SER A 860 -12.84 28.82 -31.51
C SER A 860 -13.27 30.22 -31.95
N THR A 861 -14.51 30.38 -32.42
CA THR A 861 -15.05 31.69 -32.82
C THR A 861 -15.48 32.54 -31.61
N ALA A 862 -15.97 31.91 -30.55
CA ALA A 862 -16.44 32.58 -29.34
C ALA A 862 -15.32 32.87 -28.31
N LEU A 863 -14.12 32.30 -28.49
CA LEU A 863 -13.00 32.38 -27.55
C LEU A 863 -12.65 33.83 -27.17
N PHE A 864 -12.42 34.70 -28.14
CA PHE A 864 -12.09 36.12 -27.89
C PHE A 864 -13.31 36.97 -27.51
N PRO A 865 -14.47 36.87 -28.18
CA PRO A 865 -15.66 37.65 -27.82
C PRO A 865 -16.15 37.41 -26.38
N LEU A 866 -16.20 36.16 -25.92
CA LEU A 866 -16.79 35.83 -24.62
C LEU A 866 -15.84 36.06 -23.44
N THR A 867 -14.52 36.03 -23.67
CA THR A 867 -13.52 36.30 -22.62
C THR A 867 -13.15 37.78 -22.54
N GLY A 868 -13.58 38.60 -23.50
CA GLY A 868 -13.19 40.00 -23.64
C GLY A 868 -14.28 41.04 -23.33
N VAL A 869 -15.36 40.64 -22.65
CA VAL A 869 -16.51 41.53 -22.36
C VAL A 869 -16.15 42.69 -21.42
N PHE A 870 -15.22 42.46 -20.49
CA PHE A 870 -14.73 43.47 -19.57
C PHE A 870 -13.21 43.67 -19.75
N PRO A 871 -12.68 44.88 -19.47
CA PRO A 871 -11.25 45.13 -19.51
C PRO A 871 -10.55 44.36 -18.39
N SER A 872 -9.41 43.76 -18.71
CA SER A 872 -8.55 43.07 -17.73
C SER A 872 -7.29 43.88 -17.48
N LEU A 873 -6.83 43.91 -16.23
CA LEU A 873 -5.55 44.48 -15.82
C LEU A 873 -4.38 43.92 -16.65
N TYR A 874 -4.41 42.63 -16.95
CA TYR A 874 -3.33 41.92 -17.65
C TYR A 874 -3.45 41.96 -19.16
N TRP A 875 -4.62 42.34 -19.67
CA TRP A 875 -4.92 42.35 -21.09
C TRP A 875 -5.64 43.65 -21.45
N PRO A 876 -4.91 44.79 -21.45
CA PRO A 876 -5.49 46.06 -21.83
C PRO A 876 -6.00 45.99 -23.28
N SER A 877 -7.24 46.44 -23.49
CA SER A 877 -7.83 46.57 -24.81
C SER A 877 -6.98 47.55 -25.62
N SER A 878 -6.37 47.06 -26.70
CA SER A 878 -5.77 47.93 -27.72
C SER A 878 -6.86 48.88 -28.21
N SER A 879 -6.60 50.18 -28.07
CA SER A 879 -7.30 51.25 -28.80
C SER A 879 -7.38 50.95 -30.28
#